data_AF-A0A7R9KJJ2-F1
#
_entry.id   AF-A0A7R9KJJ2-F1
#
_cell.length_a   1.000
_cell.length_b   1.000
_cell.length_c   1.000
_cell.angle_alpha   90.00
_cell.angle_beta   90.00
_cell.angle_gamma   90.00
#
_symmetry.space_group_name_H-M   'P 1'
#
loop_
_entity.id
_entity.type
_entity.pdbx_description
1 polymer ?
#
loop_
_entity_poly.entity_id
_entity_poly.type
_entity_poly.pdbx_seq_one_letter_code
_entity_poly.pdbx_strand_id
1 'polypeptide(L)'
;MFFVYKTDLTISIIKMMRFTLICVILVTYSLSINALVNSVTEKPENKSKLLIILVDGFRWDYVSREKTLKGFPRIAQNGVSAKYVNPIFPANSYPNWYSITTGRYAETHGMIENYMYDSKTGDHFFMSPHPNASHTHWWTQSEPLWITAEKQGVRTAMFDWDGCQVSFNGTKVTTCDPYHSVSDDIQKADNETRNYGQKILDEFAADKYRLVFLYHEIVDHTGHGYGPNSAKISEAIRGIDEILNDLYDSLEKRKLDKEVNVVIVSDHGMTQINDFKIVELKEVDFKNIEIFLWEGAIAQATPKAGKLDEVYKQLSEVKGIKVYKKDDIPEKFHYKHNSLVLPLLVTVDVGYTLRPESVDSVTEKPENKSKLLIILVDGFRWDYVSRDKTLKGFPRIAQNGVSAKYVNPIFPANSYPNWYSITTGRYAENHGMIQNYMYDSKTNETFLMKPPVSSHTHWWTQSEPLWITAEKQGIKTAMYVWDGCQVSFNGTKVTNCVEYHAVNEDIRKADNETRNYNQKILDDFAADKYRLVFLYHEIVDHIGHNWGPNSSNITEAVKGIDEILYDLYDSLAKRKLDKEVNVVVVSDHGMTQLDNYKVIWLNDSVDFNNIELFLGAWGGAQITPKAGKLDEVYNQYLFCHILGINPIPNNGTDSKVRPMLESVDSVTEKPENKSKLLIILVDGFRWDYVSRDKTLKGFPRIAQNGVSAKYVNPIFPANSYPNWYSITTGRYAENHGMIQNYMYDSKTNETFLMKPPVSSHTHWWTQSEPLWITAEKQGIKTAMYVWDGCQVSFNGTKVTNCVEYHAVNEDIRKADNETRNYNQKILDDFAADKYRLVFLYHEIVDHIGHNWGPNSSNITEAVKGIDEILYDLYDSLAKRKLDKEVNVVVVSDHGMTQLDNYKAIWLNDSVDFNNIELFLGAWGGAQITPKAGKLDE
;
A
#
# COMPACT_ATOMS: atom_id res chain seq x y z
N MET A 1 101.63 12.47 51.37
CA MET A 1 100.45 12.98 52.10
C MET A 1 99.37 13.58 51.19
N PHE A 2 99.28 13.20 49.90
CA PHE A 2 98.45 13.92 48.90
C PHE A 2 97.26 13.14 48.31
N PHE A 3 97.05 11.87 48.70
CA PHE A 3 96.03 10.99 48.09
C PHE A 3 94.71 10.90 48.87
N VAL A 4 94.68 11.27 50.15
CA VAL A 4 93.48 11.12 51.01
C VAL A 4 92.43 12.21 50.76
N TYR A 5 92.85 13.44 50.48
CA TYR A 5 91.94 14.58 50.29
C TYR A 5 91.12 14.56 48.99
N LYS A 6 91.52 13.78 47.97
CA LYS A 6 90.72 13.68 46.72
C LYS A 6 89.49 12.80 46.89
N THR A 7 89.57 11.72 47.67
CA THR A 7 88.44 10.81 47.89
C THR A 7 87.29 11.47 48.66
N ASP A 8 87.56 12.20 49.74
CA ASP A 8 86.50 12.84 50.53
C ASP A 8 85.79 13.98 49.79
N LEU A 9 86.51 14.73 48.94
CA LEU A 9 85.88 15.76 48.11
C LEU A 9 84.95 15.13 47.07
N THR A 10 85.37 14.05 46.40
CA THR A 10 84.52 13.34 45.44
C THR A 10 83.32 12.66 46.13
N ILE A 11 83.50 12.05 47.30
CA ILE A 11 82.41 11.46 48.09
C ILE A 11 81.43 12.55 48.58
N SER A 12 81.93 13.70 49.01
CA SER A 12 81.09 14.84 49.41
C SER A 12 80.33 15.43 48.23
N ILE A 13 80.95 15.58 47.06
CA ILE A 13 80.27 16.00 45.83
C ILE A 13 79.21 14.97 45.42
N ILE A 14 79.49 13.66 45.47
CA ILE A 14 78.49 12.62 45.16
C ILE A 14 77.34 12.62 46.18
N LYS A 15 77.63 12.83 47.48
CA LYS A 15 76.58 13.01 48.51
C LYS A 15 75.76 14.27 48.26
N MET A 16 76.39 15.39 47.92
CA MET A 16 75.69 16.66 47.66
C MET A 16 74.86 16.56 46.39
N MET A 17 75.40 16.01 45.29
CA MET A 17 74.64 15.74 44.06
C MET A 17 73.49 14.76 44.30
N ARG A 18 73.66 13.71 45.12
CA ARG A 18 72.55 12.83 45.52
C ARG A 18 71.52 13.56 46.36
N PHE A 19 71.93 14.43 47.29
CA PHE A 19 71.00 15.21 48.11
C PHE A 19 70.24 16.24 47.26
N THR A 20 70.92 16.97 46.38
CA THR A 20 70.28 17.86 45.40
C THR A 20 69.38 17.10 44.44
N LEU A 21 69.77 15.92 43.95
CA LEU A 21 68.91 15.09 43.09
C LEU A 21 67.69 14.56 43.86
N ILE A 22 67.83 14.15 45.12
CA ILE A 22 66.71 13.75 45.99
C ILE A 22 65.81 14.96 46.30
N CYS A 23 66.35 16.14 46.55
CA CYS A 23 65.57 17.37 46.72
C CYS A 23 64.87 17.79 45.43
N VAL A 24 65.51 17.69 44.27
CA VAL A 24 64.89 17.96 42.97
C VAL A 24 63.80 16.93 42.69
N ILE A 25 64.04 15.64 42.93
CA ILE A 25 63.02 14.59 42.80
C ILE A 25 61.87 14.82 43.78
N LEU A 26 62.11 15.18 45.05
CA LEU A 26 61.05 15.44 46.03
C LEU A 26 60.28 16.74 45.74
N VAL A 27 60.93 17.76 45.17
CA VAL A 27 60.28 19.00 44.74
C VAL A 27 59.50 18.78 43.44
N THR A 28 60.00 18.00 42.48
CA THR A 28 59.18 17.63 41.32
C THR A 28 58.06 16.67 41.72
N TYR A 29 58.26 15.72 42.63
CA TYR A 29 57.18 14.86 43.14
C TYR A 29 56.15 15.65 43.92
N SER A 30 56.54 16.65 44.73
CA SER A 30 55.57 17.49 45.47
C SER A 30 54.87 18.51 44.58
N LEU A 31 55.53 19.05 43.55
CA LEU A 31 54.88 19.84 42.50
C LEU A 31 53.96 18.99 41.62
N SER A 32 54.35 17.77 41.27
CA SER A 32 53.51 16.80 40.55
C SER A 32 52.31 16.38 41.41
N ILE A 33 52.50 16.07 42.70
CA ILE A 33 51.40 15.71 43.60
C ILE A 33 50.50 16.91 43.86
N ASN A 34 51.02 18.12 44.09
CA ASN A 34 50.17 19.30 44.26
C ASN A 34 49.44 19.67 42.95
N ALA A 35 50.05 19.47 41.78
CA ALA A 35 49.36 19.61 40.49
C ALA A 35 48.26 18.54 40.33
N LEU A 36 48.56 17.28 40.64
CA LEU A 36 47.60 16.17 40.54
C LEU A 36 46.44 16.34 41.52
N VAL A 37 46.74 16.68 42.78
CA VAL A 37 45.74 16.96 43.82
C VAL A 37 44.90 18.17 43.44
N ASN A 38 45.50 19.31 43.04
CA ASN A 38 44.70 20.46 42.59
C ASN A 38 43.82 20.12 41.37
N SER A 39 44.33 19.33 40.41
CA SER A 39 43.53 18.85 39.25
C SER A 39 42.46 17.80 39.60
N VAL A 40 42.42 17.32 40.85
CA VAL A 40 41.44 16.34 41.37
C VAL A 40 40.55 16.95 42.47
N THR A 41 40.95 18.09 43.06
CA THR A 41 40.17 18.82 44.09
C THR A 41 39.53 20.10 43.57
N GLU A 42 39.91 20.62 42.40
CA GLU A 42 38.93 21.30 41.56
C GLU A 42 37.90 20.26 41.13
N LYS A 43 36.77 20.19 41.85
CA LYS A 43 35.51 19.81 41.20
C LYS A 43 35.39 20.76 40.01
N PRO A 44 35.34 20.29 38.76
CA PRO A 44 35.15 21.19 37.65
C PRO A 44 33.81 21.89 37.88
N GLU A 45 33.79 23.22 37.83
CA GLU A 45 32.57 24.02 37.92
C GLU A 45 31.79 23.91 36.59
N ASN A 46 31.52 22.67 36.18
CA ASN A 46 31.09 22.35 34.84
C ASN A 46 29.62 22.73 34.67
N LYS A 47 29.42 23.98 34.23
CA LYS A 47 28.12 24.59 33.96
C LYS A 47 27.38 23.99 32.77
N SER A 48 27.92 22.91 32.18
CA SER A 48 27.22 22.05 31.22
C SER A 48 25.77 21.82 31.61
N LYS A 49 24.91 22.02 30.62
CA LYS A 49 23.48 21.73 30.62
C LYS A 49 23.26 20.53 29.71
N LEU A 50 22.15 19.82 29.90
CA LEU A 50 21.78 18.65 29.12
C LEU A 50 20.29 18.75 28.74
N LEU A 51 20.03 18.75 27.44
CA LEU A 51 18.71 18.60 26.85
C LEU A 51 18.60 17.19 26.27
N ILE A 52 17.64 16.41 26.75
CA ILE A 52 17.26 15.13 26.16
C ILE A 52 15.96 15.35 25.40
N ILE A 53 15.99 15.15 24.09
CA ILE A 53 14.82 15.16 23.22
C ILE A 53 14.51 13.70 22.89
N LEU A 54 13.37 13.21 23.36
CA LEU A 54 12.87 11.90 22.97
C LEU A 54 11.89 12.09 21.81
N VAL A 55 12.20 11.43 20.69
CA VAL A 55 11.41 11.44 19.47
C VAL A 55 10.83 10.03 19.33
N ASP A 56 9.54 9.86 19.58
CA ASP A 56 8.91 8.53 19.63
C ASP A 56 8.90 7.87 18.24
N GLY A 57 8.95 6.53 18.19
CA GLY A 57 8.81 5.73 16.97
C GLY A 57 9.85 5.96 15.88
N PHE A 58 10.91 6.73 16.17
CA PHE A 58 11.85 7.26 15.19
C PHE A 58 12.87 6.20 14.78
N ARG A 59 12.47 5.38 13.82
CA ARG A 59 13.24 4.23 13.31
C ARG A 59 14.59 4.65 12.72
N TRP A 60 15.60 3.83 12.98
CA TRP A 60 17.01 4.05 12.66
C TRP A 60 17.32 4.44 11.19
N ASP A 61 16.49 4.02 10.22
CA ASP A 61 16.72 4.30 8.79
C ASP A 61 16.18 5.67 8.34
N TYR A 62 15.30 6.31 9.12
CA TYR A 62 14.57 7.52 8.71
C TYR A 62 15.49 8.66 8.25
N VAL A 63 16.59 8.94 8.97
CA VAL A 63 17.58 9.97 8.58
C VAL A 63 18.33 9.60 7.30
N SER A 64 18.56 8.31 7.04
CA SER A 64 19.23 7.84 5.81
C SER A 64 18.30 7.81 4.59
N ARG A 65 16.98 7.75 4.83
CA ARG A 65 15.93 7.69 3.81
C ARG A 65 15.60 9.07 3.24
N GLU A 66 15.40 10.05 4.12
CA GLU A 66 15.04 11.42 3.73
C GLU A 66 16.31 12.24 3.39
N LYS A 67 16.66 12.31 2.10
CA LYS A 67 17.89 12.99 1.64
C LYS A 67 17.86 14.53 1.71
N THR A 68 16.76 15.13 2.16
CA THR A 68 16.55 16.59 2.23
C THR A 68 16.73 17.18 3.62
N LEU A 69 16.97 16.34 4.64
CA LEU A 69 17.16 16.73 6.03
C LEU A 69 18.43 17.57 6.23
N LYS A 70 18.40 18.44 7.25
CA LYS A 70 19.44 19.41 7.60
C LYS A 70 19.74 19.42 9.10
N GLY A 71 18.72 19.37 9.96
CA GLY A 71 18.86 19.36 11.42
C GLY A 71 19.66 18.15 11.93
N PHE A 72 19.20 16.93 11.65
CA PHE A 72 19.91 15.70 12.04
C PHE A 72 21.34 15.66 11.46
N PRO A 73 21.58 15.91 10.15
CA PRO A 73 22.95 16.00 9.63
C PRO A 73 23.82 17.08 10.28
N ARG A 74 23.29 18.28 10.56
CA ARG A 74 24.03 19.39 11.21
C ARG A 74 24.45 19.02 12.62
N ILE A 75 23.56 18.38 13.39
CA ILE A 75 23.86 17.93 14.76
C ILE A 75 24.86 16.76 14.73
N ALA A 76 24.68 15.79 13.82
CA ALA A 76 25.61 14.67 13.67
C ALA A 76 27.02 15.09 13.21
N GLN A 77 27.13 16.11 12.35
CA GLN A 77 28.43 16.65 11.88
C GLN A 77 29.22 17.36 12.98
N ASN A 78 28.54 17.96 13.97
CA ASN A 78 29.15 18.69 15.08
C ASN A 78 29.16 17.89 16.40
N GLY A 79 28.79 16.60 16.35
CA GLY A 79 28.58 15.76 17.51
C GLY A 79 28.91 14.28 17.27
N VAL A 80 28.09 13.39 17.81
CA VAL A 80 28.25 11.93 17.68
C VAL A 80 26.89 11.31 17.34
N SER A 81 26.87 10.30 16.48
CA SER A 81 25.67 9.56 16.09
C SER A 81 25.94 8.06 16.12
N ALA A 82 25.01 7.28 16.68
CA ALA A 82 25.00 5.82 16.61
C ALA A 82 24.21 5.36 15.36
N LYS A 83 24.59 4.21 14.79
CA LYS A 83 23.89 3.66 13.60
C LYS A 83 22.42 3.27 13.89
N TYR A 84 22.15 2.87 15.11
CA TYR A 84 20.83 2.56 15.68
C TYR A 84 20.98 2.49 17.20
N VAL A 85 19.87 2.63 17.92
CA VAL A 85 19.72 2.17 19.30
C VAL A 85 19.04 0.80 19.25
N ASN A 86 19.41 -0.12 20.14
CA ASN A 86 18.70 -1.38 20.31
C ASN A 86 17.78 -1.24 21.54
N PRO A 87 16.44 -1.23 21.39
CA PRO A 87 15.52 -1.17 22.53
C PRO A 87 15.68 -2.38 23.44
N ILE A 88 15.17 -2.28 24.67
CA ILE A 88 14.96 -3.46 25.50
C ILE A 88 13.77 -4.28 24.96
N PHE A 89 13.46 -5.41 25.60
CA PHE A 89 12.19 -6.09 25.39
C PHE A 89 11.23 -5.72 26.54
N PRO A 90 9.97 -5.32 26.25
CA PRO A 90 9.38 -5.06 24.93
C PRO A 90 9.93 -3.79 24.28
N ALA A 91 9.73 -3.64 22.97
CA ALA A 91 10.05 -2.42 22.23
C ALA A 91 8.88 -1.41 22.28
N ASN A 92 8.32 -1.19 23.48
CA ASN A 92 7.21 -0.29 23.76
C ASN A 92 7.70 0.92 24.60
N SER A 93 6.93 2.01 24.61
CA SER A 93 7.38 3.34 25.03
C SER A 93 7.82 3.42 26.50
N TYR A 94 6.94 3.17 27.48
CA TYR A 94 7.27 3.31 28.91
C TYR A 94 8.45 2.42 29.35
N PRO A 95 8.53 1.14 28.93
CA PRO A 95 9.70 0.30 29.21
C PRO A 95 11.01 0.91 28.69
N ASN A 96 11.02 1.51 27.50
CA ASN A 96 12.24 2.07 26.91
C ASN A 96 12.55 3.48 27.44
N TRP A 97 11.56 4.35 27.66
CA TRP A 97 11.73 5.66 28.32
C TRP A 97 12.36 5.49 29.71
N TYR A 98 11.87 4.50 30.48
CA TYR A 98 12.38 4.22 31.81
C TYR A 98 13.71 3.47 31.79
N SER A 99 13.99 2.66 30.76
CA SER A 99 15.33 2.09 30.52
C SER A 99 16.36 3.18 30.23
N ILE A 100 16.06 4.11 29.32
CA ILE A 100 16.92 5.25 28.96
C ILE A 100 17.25 6.11 30.18
N THR A 101 16.31 6.26 31.11
CA THR A 101 16.45 7.16 32.27
C THR A 101 16.88 6.49 33.57
N THR A 102 16.84 5.16 33.68
CA THR A 102 17.33 4.41 34.86
C THR A 102 18.58 3.55 34.58
N GLY A 103 18.91 3.28 33.31
CA GLY A 103 20.01 2.41 32.89
C GLY A 103 19.80 0.92 33.23
N ARG A 104 18.54 0.47 33.25
CA ARG A 104 18.11 -0.86 33.70
C ARG A 104 17.11 -1.48 32.72
N TYR A 105 16.85 -2.79 32.84
CA TYR A 105 15.81 -3.48 32.08
C TYR A 105 14.43 -3.40 32.75
N ALA A 106 13.37 -3.62 31.95
CA ALA A 106 11.97 -3.79 32.35
C ALA A 106 11.82 -4.53 33.68
N GLU A 107 12.40 -5.73 33.80
CA GLU A 107 12.22 -6.56 34.98
C GLU A 107 12.79 -5.98 36.28
N THR A 108 13.75 -5.06 36.18
CA THR A 108 14.42 -4.40 37.31
C THR A 108 13.78 -3.06 37.66
N HIS A 109 13.21 -2.35 36.67
CA HIS A 109 12.65 -1.01 36.88
C HIS A 109 11.12 -0.94 36.96
N GLY A 110 10.41 -2.04 36.75
CA GLY A 110 8.97 -2.16 37.02
C GLY A 110 8.06 -1.75 35.86
N MET A 111 8.45 -0.76 35.05
CA MET A 111 7.78 -0.48 33.78
C MET A 111 8.04 -1.63 32.79
N ILE A 112 7.10 -2.57 32.68
CA ILE A 112 7.22 -3.76 31.82
C ILE A 112 6.37 -3.68 30.54
N GLU A 113 5.36 -2.82 30.49
CA GLU A 113 4.51 -2.50 29.33
C GLU A 113 3.91 -1.10 29.50
N ASN A 114 3.24 -0.54 28.48
CA ASN A 114 2.42 0.68 28.65
C ASN A 114 1.07 0.35 29.33
N TYR A 115 0.72 -0.93 29.45
CA TYR A 115 -0.46 -1.44 30.16
C TYR A 115 -0.08 -2.59 31.11
N MET A 116 -0.29 -2.41 32.41
CA MET A 116 0.16 -3.35 33.45
C MET A 116 -0.88 -3.59 34.53
N TYR A 117 -0.72 -4.66 35.33
CA TYR A 117 -1.56 -4.96 36.49
C TYR A 117 -0.70 -5.43 37.67
N ASP A 118 -0.93 -4.88 38.88
CA ASP A 118 -0.29 -5.37 40.10
C ASP A 118 -1.29 -6.13 40.98
N SER A 119 -1.18 -7.46 40.95
CA SER A 119 -1.94 -8.38 41.82
C SER A 119 -1.83 -8.11 43.34
N LYS A 120 -0.85 -7.31 43.79
CA LYS A 120 -0.68 -6.92 45.20
C LYS A 120 -1.55 -5.73 45.60
N THR A 121 -1.79 -4.79 44.69
CA THR A 121 -2.59 -3.57 44.94
C THR A 121 -3.98 -3.64 44.32
N GLY A 122 -4.16 -4.49 43.30
CA GLY A 122 -5.35 -4.53 42.45
C GLY A 122 -5.39 -3.41 41.41
N ASP A 123 -4.36 -2.57 41.33
CA ASP A 123 -4.31 -1.43 40.41
C ASP A 123 -3.90 -1.85 38.99
N HIS A 124 -4.34 -1.05 38.03
CA HIS A 124 -4.01 -1.18 36.61
C HIS A 124 -3.24 0.07 36.18
N PHE A 125 -2.08 -0.12 35.56
CA PHE A 125 -1.40 0.93 34.83
C PHE A 125 -2.05 1.07 33.46
N PHE A 126 -2.49 2.28 33.13
CA PHE A 126 -2.94 2.65 31.79
C PHE A 126 -2.13 3.90 31.40
N MET A 127 -1.65 3.94 30.16
CA MET A 127 -0.87 5.04 29.60
C MET A 127 -1.53 6.42 29.84
N SER A 128 -0.68 7.42 30.09
CA SER A 128 -1.06 8.84 30.19
C SER A 128 -1.84 9.30 28.95
N PRO A 129 -2.83 10.23 29.05
CA PRO A 129 -3.20 11.05 30.21
C PRO A 129 -4.08 10.35 31.27
N HIS A 130 -4.20 9.02 31.27
CA HIS A 130 -4.99 8.32 32.30
C HIS A 130 -4.39 8.49 33.71
N PRO A 131 -5.18 8.85 34.75
CA PRO A 131 -4.65 9.22 36.07
C PRO A 131 -3.86 8.11 36.76
N ASN A 132 -4.17 6.83 36.51
CA ASN A 132 -3.43 5.70 37.08
C ASN A 132 -1.95 5.68 36.70
N ALA A 133 -1.56 6.24 35.54
CA ALA A 133 -0.15 6.42 35.19
C ALA A 133 0.61 7.17 36.30
N SER A 134 -0.06 8.08 37.01
CA SER A 134 0.53 8.91 38.06
C SER A 134 0.59 8.22 39.45
N HIS A 135 0.09 7.00 39.60
CA HIS A 135 0.13 6.30 40.90
C HIS A 135 1.58 5.93 41.26
N THR A 136 2.05 6.35 42.44
CA THR A 136 3.49 6.35 42.77
C THR A 136 4.13 4.97 42.75
N HIS A 137 3.42 3.90 43.13
CA HIS A 137 4.01 2.57 43.30
C HIS A 137 4.68 2.02 42.03
N TRP A 138 4.10 2.24 40.86
CA TRP A 138 4.66 1.88 39.55
C TRP A 138 6.09 2.39 39.34
N TRP A 139 6.37 3.61 39.81
CA TRP A 139 7.62 4.34 39.61
C TRP A 139 8.65 4.15 40.73
N THR A 140 8.44 3.24 41.69
CA THR A 140 9.34 3.13 42.88
C THR A 140 10.47 2.11 42.76
N GLN A 141 10.47 1.25 41.74
CA GLN A 141 11.38 0.09 41.70
C GLN A 141 12.82 0.46 41.26
N SER A 142 13.03 1.60 40.60
CA SER A 142 14.34 2.10 40.21
C SER A 142 14.35 3.63 40.16
N GLU A 143 15.48 4.25 40.49
CA GLU A 143 15.59 5.71 40.53
C GLU A 143 15.96 6.29 39.16
N PRO A 144 15.13 7.17 38.57
CA PRO A 144 15.42 7.76 37.26
C PRO A 144 16.35 8.98 37.37
N LEU A 145 16.98 9.34 36.24
CA LEU A 145 18.03 10.35 36.15
C LEU A 145 17.61 11.73 36.70
N TRP A 146 16.36 12.16 36.49
CA TRP A 146 15.89 13.44 37.02
C TRP A 146 15.82 13.46 38.55
N ILE A 147 15.44 12.35 39.19
CA ILE A 147 15.45 12.21 40.66
C ILE A 147 16.89 12.15 41.18
N THR A 148 17.76 11.39 40.50
CA THR A 148 19.20 11.33 40.80
C THR A 148 19.84 12.72 40.76
N ALA A 149 19.41 13.58 39.84
CA ALA A 149 19.86 14.97 39.71
C ALA A 149 19.30 15.87 40.83
N GLU A 150 18.00 15.87 41.08
CA GLU A 150 17.37 16.69 42.12
C GLU A 150 17.93 16.38 43.52
N LYS A 151 18.20 15.10 43.83
CA LYS A 151 18.85 14.67 45.08
C LYS A 151 20.29 15.19 45.24
N GLN A 152 20.94 15.54 44.14
CA GLN A 152 22.27 16.16 44.12
C GLN A 152 22.21 17.70 44.04
N GLY A 153 21.01 18.29 44.18
CA GLY A 153 20.78 19.74 44.09
C GLY A 153 20.77 20.28 42.66
N VAL A 154 20.67 19.41 41.67
CA VAL A 154 20.71 19.74 40.24
C VAL A 154 19.27 19.90 39.73
N ARG A 155 18.78 21.15 39.67
CA ARG A 155 17.40 21.46 39.23
C ARG A 155 17.11 20.96 37.82
N THR A 156 15.96 20.32 37.66
CA THR A 156 15.50 19.66 36.44
C THR A 156 14.16 20.19 35.95
N ALA A 157 13.91 20.08 34.65
CA ALA A 157 12.58 20.30 34.08
C ALA A 157 12.20 19.20 33.08
N MET A 158 10.91 18.98 32.89
CA MET A 158 10.37 18.03 31.93
C MET A 158 9.16 18.68 31.25
N PHE A 159 9.13 18.61 29.92
CA PHE A 159 8.11 19.25 29.09
C PHE A 159 7.44 18.22 28.17
N ASP A 160 6.11 18.22 28.19
CA ASP A 160 5.24 17.29 27.46
C ASP A 160 5.48 15.81 27.82
N TRP A 161 5.92 15.53 29.05
CA TRP A 161 6.52 14.24 29.43
C TRP A 161 5.77 13.57 30.59
N ASP A 162 5.39 12.30 30.45
CA ASP A 162 4.70 11.58 31.53
C ASP A 162 5.62 11.04 32.64
N GLY A 163 5.12 11.10 33.87
CA GLY A 163 5.85 10.71 35.08
C GLY A 163 6.54 11.89 35.77
N CYS A 164 6.61 13.07 35.14
CA CYS A 164 7.16 14.27 35.79
C CYS A 164 6.33 14.73 37.00
N GLN A 165 5.03 14.39 37.00
CA GLN A 165 4.10 14.62 38.09
C GLN A 165 4.29 13.66 39.28
N VAL A 166 5.08 12.59 39.13
CA VAL A 166 5.21 11.52 40.14
C VAL A 166 6.41 11.79 41.07
N SER A 167 6.19 11.63 42.37
CA SER A 167 7.26 11.78 43.37
C SER A 167 7.93 10.45 43.72
N PHE A 168 9.25 10.40 43.61
CA PHE A 168 10.07 9.26 44.01
C PHE A 168 10.60 9.47 45.44
N ASN A 169 10.07 8.74 46.41
CA ASN A 169 10.43 8.86 47.83
C ASN A 169 10.45 10.32 48.33
N GLY A 170 9.42 11.10 47.97
CA GLY A 170 9.26 12.51 48.32
C GLY A 170 10.10 13.50 47.49
N THR A 171 11.00 13.03 46.63
CA THR A 171 11.69 13.87 45.63
C THR A 171 10.81 14.00 44.39
N LYS A 172 10.84 15.17 43.73
CA LYS A 172 10.21 15.40 42.42
C LYS A 172 11.05 16.35 41.58
N VAL A 173 10.78 16.39 40.28
CA VAL A 173 11.30 17.39 39.33
C VAL A 173 10.99 18.83 39.79
N THR A 174 11.90 19.78 39.55
CA THR A 174 11.68 21.20 39.86
C THR A 174 10.57 21.82 39.00
N THR A 175 10.38 21.38 37.76
CA THR A 175 9.33 21.87 36.86
C THR A 175 8.81 20.75 35.94
N CYS A 176 7.48 20.66 35.82
CA CYS A 176 6.77 19.63 35.07
C CYS A 176 5.66 20.32 34.27
N ASP A 177 5.76 20.28 32.94
CA ASP A 177 4.59 20.32 32.05
C ASP A 177 4.29 18.84 31.71
N PRO A 178 3.23 18.24 32.27
CA PRO A 178 2.84 16.86 31.95
C PRO A 178 2.50 16.71 30.47
N TYR A 179 2.62 15.48 29.97
CA TYR A 179 2.21 15.09 28.63
C TYR A 179 0.75 15.45 28.32
N HIS A 180 0.50 15.95 27.09
CA HIS A 180 -0.84 16.09 26.52
C HIS A 180 -0.95 15.34 25.19
N SER A 181 -2.08 14.68 24.92
CA SER A 181 -2.27 13.92 23.68
C SER A 181 -2.11 14.79 22.43
N VAL A 182 -1.26 14.34 21.50
CA VAL A 182 -1.02 15.06 20.25
C VAL A 182 -2.27 15.10 19.35
N SER A 183 -2.29 16.06 18.42
CA SER A 183 -3.30 16.18 17.38
C SER A 183 -2.77 15.69 16.03
N ASP A 184 -3.64 15.12 15.19
CA ASP A 184 -3.35 14.70 13.80
C ASP A 184 -2.74 15.79 12.90
N ASP A 185 -2.86 17.05 13.30
CA ASP A 185 -2.18 18.19 12.68
C ASP A 185 -0.69 18.21 13.08
N ILE A 186 0.14 17.67 12.19
CA ILE A 186 1.61 17.66 12.32
C ILE A 186 2.16 19.08 12.53
N GLN A 187 1.66 20.11 11.83
CA GLN A 187 2.17 21.46 11.99
C GLN A 187 1.81 22.05 13.36
N LYS A 188 0.67 21.67 13.95
CA LYS A 188 0.35 22.08 15.32
C LYS A 188 1.32 21.44 16.33
N ALA A 189 1.54 20.13 16.23
CA ALA A 189 2.47 19.40 17.10
C ALA A 189 3.92 19.90 16.99
N ASP A 190 4.37 20.14 15.75
CA ASP A 190 5.70 20.70 15.47
C ASP A 190 5.87 22.09 16.07
N ASN A 191 4.84 22.95 15.99
CA ASN A 191 4.88 24.29 16.58
C ASN A 191 4.85 24.25 18.11
N GLU A 192 4.10 23.33 18.73
CA GLU A 192 4.12 23.11 20.18
C GLU A 192 5.52 22.68 20.66
N THR A 193 6.12 21.70 19.99
CA THR A 193 7.50 21.24 20.26
C THR A 193 8.53 22.36 20.02
N ARG A 194 8.40 23.15 18.95
CA ARG A 194 9.29 24.29 18.63
C ARG A 194 9.20 25.39 19.70
N ASN A 195 7.99 25.65 20.22
CA ASN A 195 7.77 26.60 21.31
C ASN A 195 8.39 26.12 22.62
N TYR A 196 8.24 24.84 22.97
CA TYR A 196 8.96 24.25 24.11
C TYR A 196 10.48 24.36 23.93
N GLY A 197 11.02 24.04 22.74
CA GLY A 197 12.43 24.22 22.41
C GLY A 197 12.95 25.63 22.70
N GLN A 198 12.23 26.68 22.27
CA GLN A 198 12.62 28.07 22.57
C GLN A 198 12.56 28.40 24.07
N LYS A 199 11.47 28.02 24.75
CA LYS A 199 11.27 28.19 26.20
C LYS A 199 12.43 27.55 26.99
N ILE A 200 12.80 26.32 26.65
CA ILE A 200 13.90 25.58 27.26
C ILE A 200 15.23 26.32 27.11
N LEU A 201 15.54 26.85 25.92
CA LEU A 201 16.78 27.62 25.71
C LEU A 201 16.81 28.94 26.48
N ASP A 202 15.69 29.64 26.61
CA ASP A 202 15.61 30.84 27.45
C ASP A 202 15.75 30.52 28.95
N GLU A 203 15.23 29.38 29.39
CA GLU A 203 15.37 28.92 30.78
C GLU A 203 16.77 28.36 31.09
N PHE A 204 17.48 27.81 30.10
CA PHE A 204 18.92 27.52 30.18
C PHE A 204 19.79 28.77 30.19
N ALA A 205 19.44 29.82 29.42
CA ALA A 205 20.12 31.10 29.46
C ALA A 205 19.94 31.80 30.83
N ALA A 206 18.77 31.63 31.45
CA ALA A 206 18.47 32.09 32.81
C ALA A 206 18.99 31.15 33.93
N ASP A 207 19.76 30.11 33.59
CA ASP A 207 20.36 29.13 34.51
C ASP A 207 19.35 28.45 35.46
N LYS A 208 18.07 28.32 35.03
CA LYS A 208 17.02 27.69 35.83
C LYS A 208 17.28 26.21 36.05
N TYR A 209 17.65 25.48 34.99
CA TYR A 209 17.82 24.03 35.02
C TYR A 209 19.18 23.63 34.46
N ARG A 210 19.62 22.41 34.82
CA ARG A 210 20.82 21.78 34.26
C ARG A 210 20.51 20.55 33.41
N LEU A 211 19.38 19.88 33.69
CA LEU A 211 18.88 18.74 32.94
C LEU A 211 17.42 19.02 32.56
N VAL A 212 17.11 18.91 31.27
CA VAL A 212 15.76 19.09 30.75
C VAL A 212 15.40 17.93 29.81
N PHE A 213 14.18 17.41 29.97
CA PHE A 213 13.57 16.47 29.05
C PHE A 213 12.51 17.17 28.20
N LEU A 214 12.45 16.84 26.91
CA LEU A 214 11.40 17.23 25.98
C LEU A 214 10.95 15.97 25.22
N TYR A 215 9.65 15.75 25.17
CA TYR A 215 9.03 14.68 24.39
C TYR A 215 8.51 15.19 23.04
N HIS A 216 8.25 14.28 22.09
CA HIS A 216 7.71 14.58 20.76
C HIS A 216 7.08 13.32 20.13
N GLU A 217 5.75 13.22 20.21
CA GLU A 217 4.95 12.04 19.83
C GLU A 217 4.72 11.88 18.31
N ILE A 218 4.62 12.98 17.56
CA ILE A 218 3.93 13.01 16.26
C ILE A 218 4.52 12.07 15.20
N VAL A 219 5.81 11.72 15.30
CA VAL A 219 6.45 10.74 14.41
C VAL A 219 5.86 9.35 14.62
N ASP A 220 5.66 8.92 15.86
CA ASP A 220 5.08 7.61 16.16
C ASP A 220 3.58 7.56 15.88
N HIS A 221 2.83 8.58 16.31
CA HIS A 221 1.41 8.74 15.99
C HIS A 221 1.15 8.67 14.47
N THR A 222 2.00 9.35 13.69
CA THR A 222 1.98 9.27 12.21
C THR A 222 2.41 7.88 11.70
N GLY A 223 3.37 7.23 12.37
CA GLY A 223 3.83 5.87 12.09
C GLY A 223 2.73 4.83 12.26
N HIS A 224 1.96 4.91 13.33
CA HIS A 224 0.77 4.10 13.58
C HIS A 224 -0.36 4.40 12.58
N GLY A 225 -0.70 5.68 12.39
CA GLY A 225 -1.83 6.08 11.54
C GLY A 225 -1.65 5.82 10.04
N TYR A 226 -0.40 5.81 9.53
CA TYR A 226 -0.12 5.71 8.09
C TYR A 226 0.91 4.65 7.70
N GLY A 227 1.59 4.02 8.66
CA GLY A 227 2.68 3.07 8.42
C GLY A 227 4.05 3.75 8.18
N PRO A 228 5.15 3.08 8.57
CA PRO A 228 6.49 3.67 8.65
C PRO A 228 7.19 3.92 7.31
N ASN A 229 6.54 3.59 6.19
CA ASN A 229 7.04 3.78 4.83
C ASN A 229 6.14 4.71 3.99
N SER A 230 5.19 5.41 4.62
CA SER A 230 4.24 6.31 3.95
C SER A 230 4.84 7.67 3.56
N ALA A 231 4.14 8.41 2.70
CA ALA A 231 4.50 9.80 2.42
C ALA A 231 4.24 10.74 3.63
N LYS A 232 3.38 10.33 4.57
CA LYS A 232 2.99 11.12 5.74
C LYS A 232 4.01 11.03 6.87
N ILE A 233 4.62 9.86 7.10
CA ILE A 233 5.77 9.76 8.02
C ILE A 233 6.97 10.57 7.51
N SER A 234 7.19 10.65 6.20
CA SER A 234 8.18 11.57 5.61
C SER A 234 7.86 13.06 5.85
N GLU A 235 6.60 13.43 6.07
CA GLU A 235 6.19 14.77 6.50
C GLU A 235 6.64 15.02 7.96
N ALA A 236 6.28 14.11 8.89
CA ALA A 236 6.68 14.19 10.30
C ALA A 236 8.21 14.21 10.50
N ILE A 237 8.96 13.36 9.78
CA ILE A 237 10.43 13.31 9.84
C ILE A 237 11.05 14.65 9.43
N ARG A 238 10.45 15.38 8.46
CA ARG A 238 10.91 16.72 8.07
C ARG A 238 10.50 17.79 9.09
N GLY A 239 9.32 17.65 9.71
CA GLY A 239 8.86 18.51 10.81
C GLY A 239 9.88 18.59 11.94
N ILE A 240 10.21 17.43 12.55
CA ILE A 240 11.21 17.36 13.63
C ILE A 240 12.61 17.79 13.18
N ASP A 241 13.04 17.52 11.95
CA ASP A 241 14.33 18.00 11.43
C ASP A 241 14.39 19.54 11.30
N GLU A 242 13.31 20.18 10.87
CA GLU A 242 13.20 21.64 10.84
C GLU A 242 13.13 22.25 12.25
N ILE A 243 12.58 21.54 13.24
CA ILE A 243 12.67 21.95 14.66
C ILE A 243 14.11 21.86 15.16
N LEU A 244 14.81 20.76 14.85
CA LEU A 244 16.18 20.52 15.30
C LEU A 244 17.19 21.49 14.65
N ASN A 245 16.99 21.87 13.39
CA ASN A 245 17.79 22.94 12.78
C ASN A 245 17.57 24.28 13.50
N ASP A 246 16.31 24.70 13.67
CA ASP A 246 15.97 25.96 14.34
C ASP A 246 16.47 25.99 15.78
N LEU A 247 16.43 24.87 16.49
CA LEU A 247 16.98 24.71 17.83
C LEU A 247 18.50 24.95 17.84
N TYR A 248 19.23 24.44 16.84
CA TYR A 248 20.67 24.64 16.72
C TYR A 248 21.03 26.11 16.40
N ASP A 249 20.35 26.72 15.42
CA ASP A 249 20.48 28.17 15.15
C ASP A 249 20.16 29.01 16.41
N SER A 250 19.20 28.54 17.21
CA SER A 250 18.76 29.19 18.45
C SER A 250 19.71 28.99 19.64
N LEU A 251 20.51 27.92 19.65
CA LEU A 251 21.61 27.68 20.59
C LEU A 251 22.77 28.63 20.27
N GLU A 252 23.23 28.67 19.02
CA GLU A 252 24.32 29.55 18.57
C GLU A 252 23.97 31.03 18.80
N LYS A 253 22.75 31.45 18.47
CA LYS A 253 22.24 32.82 18.71
C LYS A 253 22.26 33.21 20.20
N ARG A 254 22.05 32.25 21.10
CA ARG A 254 22.09 32.46 22.57
C ARG A 254 23.47 32.19 23.19
N LYS A 255 24.46 31.77 22.40
CA LYS A 255 25.80 31.30 22.83
C LYS A 255 25.76 30.09 23.78
N LEU A 256 24.70 29.29 23.65
CA LEU A 256 24.49 28.06 24.40
C LEU A 256 25.06 26.83 23.69
N ASP A 257 25.56 26.99 22.46
CA ASP A 257 26.21 25.96 21.62
C ASP A 257 27.36 25.21 22.31
N LYS A 258 27.99 25.82 23.32
CA LYS A 258 29.09 25.24 24.11
C LYS A 258 28.74 24.97 25.58
N GLU A 259 27.50 25.27 25.99
CA GLU A 259 27.00 24.99 27.33
C GLU A 259 26.00 23.83 27.34
N VAL A 260 25.14 23.72 26.32
CA VAL A 260 24.07 22.72 26.27
C VAL A 260 24.49 21.53 25.41
N ASN A 261 24.62 20.38 26.06
CA ASN A 261 24.68 19.08 25.38
C ASN A 261 23.26 18.73 24.93
N VAL A 262 23.05 18.45 23.65
CA VAL A 262 21.77 17.96 23.13
C VAL A 262 21.91 16.48 22.79
N VAL A 263 21.08 15.66 23.42
CA VAL A 263 20.91 14.24 23.10
C VAL A 263 19.55 14.09 22.44
N ILE A 264 19.54 13.56 21.23
CA ILE A 264 18.31 13.14 20.54
C ILE A 264 18.30 11.62 20.57
N VAL A 265 17.21 11.05 21.08
CA VAL A 265 17.08 9.60 21.26
C VAL A 265 15.68 9.17 20.82
N SER A 266 15.57 7.92 20.39
CA SER A 266 14.30 7.24 20.23
C SER A 266 14.33 5.97 21.08
N ASP A 267 13.15 5.60 21.53
CA ASP A 267 12.82 4.55 22.46
C ASP A 267 12.54 3.22 21.75
N HIS A 268 11.86 3.26 20.61
CA HIS A 268 11.66 2.12 19.72
C HIS A 268 11.70 2.53 18.24
N GLY A 269 11.03 1.76 17.38
CA GLY A 269 10.98 2.02 15.95
C GLY A 269 9.87 1.21 15.30
N MET A 270 9.33 1.73 14.20
CA MET A 270 8.04 1.27 13.68
C MET A 270 8.14 0.24 12.54
N THR A 271 7.31 -0.82 12.58
CA THR A 271 7.24 -1.85 11.54
C THR A 271 5.94 -1.78 10.72
N GLN A 272 5.95 -2.31 9.50
CA GLN A 272 4.78 -2.31 8.63
C GLN A 272 3.87 -3.50 8.96
N ILE A 273 2.82 -3.26 9.74
CA ILE A 273 1.66 -4.15 9.79
C ILE A 273 0.97 -4.12 8.41
N ASN A 274 0.35 -5.23 8.02
CA ASN A 274 -0.37 -5.36 6.75
C ASN A 274 -1.79 -5.83 7.05
N ASP A 275 -2.79 -5.27 6.36
CA ASP A 275 -4.21 -5.34 6.74
C ASP A 275 -4.78 -6.78 6.81
N PHE A 276 -4.12 -7.73 6.14
CA PHE A 276 -4.48 -9.16 6.11
C PHE A 276 -3.72 -10.03 7.15
N LYS A 277 -2.86 -9.44 7.99
CA LYS A 277 -2.02 -10.13 9.00
C LYS A 277 -2.46 -9.83 10.44
N ILE A 278 -3.76 -9.86 10.68
CA ILE A 278 -4.33 -9.79 12.03
C ILE A 278 -4.42 -11.21 12.59
N VAL A 279 -3.79 -11.49 13.73
CA VAL A 279 -3.94 -12.75 14.46
C VAL A 279 -5.15 -12.67 15.38
N GLU A 280 -6.23 -13.34 14.98
CA GLU A 280 -7.47 -13.42 15.75
C GLU A 280 -7.44 -14.57 16.76
N LEU A 281 -7.72 -14.29 18.04
CA LEU A 281 -7.70 -15.31 19.11
C LEU A 281 -9.01 -16.12 19.25
N LYS A 282 -9.61 -16.52 18.13
CA LYS A 282 -10.95 -17.17 18.08
C LYS A 282 -11.04 -18.51 18.83
N GLU A 283 -9.97 -19.30 18.82
CA GLU A 283 -9.91 -20.62 19.48
C GLU A 283 -9.58 -20.55 20.98
N VAL A 284 -9.45 -19.34 21.54
CA VAL A 284 -9.10 -19.11 22.95
C VAL A 284 -10.37 -18.83 23.76
N ASP A 285 -10.69 -19.66 24.75
CA ASP A 285 -11.83 -19.39 25.63
C ASP A 285 -11.45 -18.33 26.67
N PHE A 286 -11.64 -17.06 26.32
CA PHE A 286 -11.44 -15.92 27.21
C PHE A 286 -12.21 -16.02 28.54
N LYS A 287 -13.24 -16.87 28.67
CA LYS A 287 -13.89 -17.13 29.96
C LYS A 287 -12.97 -17.84 30.96
N ASN A 288 -11.92 -18.51 30.49
CA ASN A 288 -10.88 -19.14 31.31
C ASN A 288 -9.71 -18.21 31.61
N ILE A 289 -9.73 -16.98 31.09
CA ILE A 289 -8.81 -15.89 31.41
C ILE A 289 -9.44 -14.99 32.47
N GLU A 290 -8.62 -14.52 33.40
CA GLU A 290 -9.00 -13.58 34.47
C GLU A 290 -8.54 -12.16 34.14
N ILE A 291 -7.32 -12.03 33.59
CA ILE A 291 -6.73 -10.77 33.16
C ILE A 291 -6.09 -10.98 31.79
N PHE A 292 -6.38 -10.10 30.84
CA PHE A 292 -5.75 -10.05 29.52
C PHE A 292 -5.33 -8.61 29.24
N LEU A 293 -4.03 -8.38 29.09
CA LEU A 293 -3.45 -7.10 28.71
C LEU A 293 -2.87 -7.27 27.31
N TRP A 294 -3.15 -6.36 26.39
CA TRP A 294 -2.69 -6.44 25.00
C TRP A 294 -2.37 -5.07 24.44
N GLU A 295 -1.26 -4.99 23.71
CA GLU A 295 -0.79 -3.80 23.01
C GLU A 295 -0.10 -4.24 21.72
N GLY A 296 -0.78 -4.08 20.57
CA GLY A 296 -0.26 -4.36 19.24
C GLY A 296 0.36 -5.76 19.07
N ALA A 297 1.69 -5.82 19.14
CA ALA A 297 2.50 -7.02 18.91
C ALA A 297 2.76 -7.89 20.16
N ILE A 298 2.28 -7.50 21.35
CA ILE A 298 2.50 -8.22 22.60
C ILE A 298 1.19 -8.32 23.41
N ALA A 299 1.00 -9.42 24.12
CA ALA A 299 -0.03 -9.56 25.13
C ALA A 299 0.46 -10.37 26.34
N GLN A 300 -0.16 -10.14 27.49
CA GLN A 300 0.06 -10.86 28.73
C GLN A 300 -1.26 -11.37 29.30
N ALA A 301 -1.27 -12.57 29.86
CA ALA A 301 -2.50 -13.18 30.38
C ALA A 301 -2.30 -13.87 31.74
N THR A 302 -3.30 -13.71 32.60
CA THR A 302 -3.54 -14.50 33.82
C THR A 302 -4.73 -15.42 33.58
N PRO A 303 -4.49 -16.72 33.32
CA PRO A 303 -5.56 -17.73 33.34
C PRO A 303 -6.13 -17.90 34.74
N LYS A 304 -7.43 -18.22 34.82
CA LYS A 304 -8.11 -18.53 36.09
C LYS A 304 -7.49 -19.73 36.79
N ALA A 305 -7.75 -19.86 38.09
CA ALA A 305 -7.25 -20.98 38.90
C ALA A 305 -7.52 -22.35 38.23
N GLY A 306 -6.46 -23.10 37.97
CA GLY A 306 -6.50 -24.42 37.30
C GLY A 306 -6.55 -24.40 35.77
N LYS A 307 -6.61 -23.23 35.11
CA LYS A 307 -6.72 -23.09 33.64
C LYS A 307 -5.42 -22.77 32.90
N LEU A 308 -4.28 -22.68 33.59
CA LEU A 308 -3.00 -22.27 33.01
C LEU A 308 -2.58 -23.09 31.79
N ASP A 309 -2.57 -24.42 31.90
CA ASP A 309 -2.16 -25.30 30.79
C ASP A 309 -3.17 -25.34 29.64
N GLU A 310 -4.46 -25.11 29.94
CA GLU A 310 -5.54 -25.09 28.95
C GLU A 310 -5.45 -23.84 28.06
N VAL A 311 -5.33 -22.65 28.68
CA VAL A 311 -5.15 -21.39 27.97
C VAL A 311 -3.78 -21.32 27.28
N TYR A 312 -2.72 -21.84 27.91
CA TYR A 312 -1.40 -21.97 27.28
C TYR A 312 -1.48 -22.81 26.00
N LYS A 313 -2.17 -23.96 26.04
CA LYS A 313 -2.36 -24.82 24.86
C LYS A 313 -3.13 -24.09 23.77
N GLN A 314 -4.29 -23.49 24.09
CA GLN A 314 -5.11 -22.75 23.12
C GLN A 314 -4.31 -21.66 22.40
N LEU A 315 -3.60 -20.80 23.16
CA LEU A 315 -2.75 -19.76 22.57
C LEU A 315 -1.58 -20.34 21.76
N SER A 316 -1.02 -21.48 22.15
CA SER A 316 0.12 -22.11 21.46
C SER A 316 -0.26 -22.81 20.14
N GLU A 317 -1.56 -23.03 19.89
CA GLU A 317 -2.08 -23.61 18.65
C GLU A 317 -2.41 -22.52 17.60
N VAL A 318 -2.35 -21.24 17.96
CA VAL A 318 -2.60 -20.10 17.06
C VAL A 318 -1.36 -19.75 16.23
N LYS A 319 -1.50 -19.74 14.90
CA LYS A 319 -0.43 -19.33 13.96
C LYS A 319 -0.13 -17.82 14.06
N GLY A 320 1.14 -17.43 13.93
CA GLY A 320 1.59 -16.04 13.93
C GLY A 320 1.85 -15.43 15.32
N ILE A 321 1.67 -16.21 16.39
CA ILE A 321 2.13 -15.88 17.74
C ILE A 321 3.02 -16.96 18.33
N LYS A 322 3.77 -16.57 19.35
CA LYS A 322 4.53 -17.48 20.20
C LYS A 322 4.22 -17.18 21.67
N VAL A 323 3.95 -18.23 22.43
CA VAL A 323 3.56 -18.17 23.84
C VAL A 323 4.70 -18.66 24.71
N TYR A 324 4.86 -18.02 25.86
CA TYR A 324 5.77 -18.43 26.93
C TYR A 324 4.98 -18.46 28.24
N LYS A 325 5.16 -19.50 29.06
CA LYS A 325 4.90 -19.36 30.49
C LYS A 325 6.01 -18.50 31.09
N LYS A 326 5.71 -17.77 32.17
CA LYS A 326 6.62 -16.81 32.79
C LYS A 326 8.05 -17.34 33.00
N ASP A 327 8.19 -18.56 33.53
CA ASP A 327 9.50 -19.17 33.80
C ASP A 327 10.27 -19.57 32.52
N ASP A 328 9.53 -19.88 31.44
CA ASP A 328 10.05 -20.28 30.12
C ASP A 328 10.45 -19.06 29.25
N ILE A 329 10.19 -17.83 29.71
CA ILE A 329 10.61 -16.61 29.00
C ILE A 329 12.16 -16.59 28.89
N PRO A 330 12.74 -16.36 27.70
CA PRO A 330 14.19 -16.35 27.50
C PRO A 330 14.90 -15.28 28.33
N GLU A 331 15.95 -15.65 29.07
CA GLU A 331 16.74 -14.72 29.90
C GLU A 331 17.27 -13.51 29.11
N LYS A 332 17.57 -13.70 27.81
CA LYS A 332 18.03 -12.63 26.90
C LYS A 332 17.05 -11.46 26.72
N PHE A 333 15.80 -11.59 27.15
CA PHE A 333 14.82 -10.51 27.13
C PHE A 333 14.84 -9.67 28.42
N HIS A 334 15.47 -10.14 29.50
CA HIS A 334 15.53 -9.45 30.80
C HIS A 334 14.15 -8.93 31.27
N TYR A 335 13.19 -9.85 31.25
CA TYR A 335 11.78 -9.54 31.41
C TYR A 335 11.10 -10.24 32.60
N LYS A 336 11.37 -11.52 32.86
CA LYS A 336 10.51 -12.37 33.71
C LYS A 336 10.68 -12.19 35.21
N HIS A 337 11.79 -11.62 35.68
CA HIS A 337 12.14 -11.60 37.12
C HIS A 337 11.39 -10.52 37.92
N ASN A 338 10.32 -9.92 37.37
CA ASN A 338 9.43 -8.97 38.06
C ASN A 338 8.08 -9.59 38.46
N SER A 339 7.46 -9.13 39.54
CA SER A 339 6.12 -9.58 39.94
C SER A 339 4.98 -9.13 39.03
N LEU A 340 5.17 -8.06 38.24
CA LEU A 340 4.13 -7.51 37.35
C LEU A 340 3.93 -8.35 36.08
N VAL A 341 4.91 -9.16 35.68
CA VAL A 341 4.77 -10.06 34.51
C VAL A 341 3.75 -11.15 34.83
N LEU A 342 2.74 -11.29 33.97
CA LEU A 342 1.64 -12.24 34.18
C LEU A 342 2.10 -13.69 33.87
N PRO A 343 1.32 -14.73 34.27
CA PRO A 343 1.70 -16.14 34.07
C PRO A 343 2.01 -16.53 32.63
N LEU A 344 1.38 -15.89 31.63
CA LEU A 344 1.63 -16.09 30.21
C LEU A 344 2.04 -14.78 29.52
N LEU A 345 3.06 -14.86 28.68
CA LEU A 345 3.48 -13.83 27.71
C LEU A 345 3.23 -14.35 26.29
N VAL A 346 2.67 -13.51 25.43
CA VAL A 346 2.43 -13.77 24.01
C VAL A 346 3.15 -12.71 23.18
N THR A 347 3.96 -13.15 22.22
CA THR A 347 4.68 -12.29 21.27
C THR A 347 4.27 -12.60 19.84
N VAL A 348 4.04 -11.58 19.02
CA VAL A 348 3.59 -11.68 17.63
C VAL A 348 4.75 -11.73 16.65
N ASP A 349 4.60 -12.48 15.55
CA ASP A 349 5.58 -12.53 14.46
C ASP A 349 5.62 -11.21 13.64
N VAL A 350 6.80 -10.89 13.07
CA VAL A 350 7.02 -9.58 12.44
C VAL A 350 6.05 -9.30 11.28
N GLY A 351 5.37 -8.16 11.35
CA GLY A 351 4.40 -7.71 10.35
C GLY A 351 2.98 -8.23 10.55
N TYR A 352 2.75 -9.04 11.59
CA TYR A 352 1.44 -9.31 12.16
C TYR A 352 1.14 -8.35 13.32
N THR A 353 -0.14 -8.28 13.71
CA THR A 353 -0.59 -7.74 15.01
C THR A 353 -1.55 -8.72 15.66
N LEU A 354 -1.60 -8.77 16.99
CA LEU A 354 -2.71 -9.42 17.67
C LEU A 354 -3.99 -8.60 17.47
N ARG A 355 -5.12 -9.29 17.48
CA ARG A 355 -6.45 -8.75 17.81
C ARG A 355 -7.18 -9.83 18.60
N PRO A 356 -7.40 -9.68 19.91
CA PRO A 356 -8.31 -10.60 20.60
C PRO A 356 -9.67 -10.57 19.90
N GLU A 357 -10.34 -11.73 19.76
CA GLU A 357 -11.79 -11.69 19.48
C GLU A 357 -12.42 -10.91 20.64
N SER A 358 -13.29 -9.96 20.32
CA SER A 358 -13.44 -8.78 21.17
C SER A 358 -14.06 -9.11 22.53
N VAL A 359 -13.18 -9.12 23.55
CA VAL A 359 -13.55 -8.62 24.88
C VAL A 359 -13.62 -7.11 24.74
N ASP A 360 -14.70 -6.63 24.13
CA ASP A 360 -14.96 -5.21 23.99
C ASP A 360 -14.95 -4.53 25.36
N SER A 361 -14.54 -3.26 25.38
CA SER A 361 -14.58 -2.37 26.55
C SER A 361 -16.01 -1.94 26.90
N VAL A 362 -16.93 -2.91 27.00
CA VAL A 362 -18.38 -2.76 27.11
C VAL A 362 -18.97 -1.82 26.05
N THR A 363 -18.47 -1.95 24.82
CA THR A 363 -19.03 -1.42 23.58
C THR A 363 -19.42 -2.62 22.72
N GLU A 364 -20.69 -3.04 22.76
CA GLU A 364 -21.08 -4.43 22.49
C GLU A 364 -20.40 -5.11 21.30
N LYS A 365 -19.95 -6.35 21.54
CA LYS A 365 -19.66 -7.41 20.56
C LYS A 365 -20.49 -7.17 19.30
N PRO A 366 -19.85 -6.80 18.16
CA PRO A 366 -20.48 -6.02 17.11
C PRO A 366 -21.84 -6.60 16.80
N GLU A 367 -22.87 -5.85 17.21
CA GLU A 367 -24.22 -6.41 17.34
C GLU A 367 -24.61 -7.08 16.03
N ASN A 368 -25.31 -8.22 16.10
CA ASN A 368 -25.72 -8.95 14.91
C ASN A 368 -26.85 -8.19 14.22
N LYS A 369 -26.47 -7.06 13.61
CA LYS A 369 -27.29 -6.00 13.04
C LYS A 369 -28.16 -6.63 11.98
N SER A 370 -29.38 -6.92 12.39
CA SER A 370 -30.30 -7.77 11.63
C SER A 370 -30.78 -7.09 10.35
N LYS A 371 -30.53 -5.79 10.21
CA LYS A 371 -30.93 -4.91 9.11
C LYS A 371 -29.72 -4.40 8.33
N LEU A 372 -29.89 -4.18 7.03
CA LEU A 372 -28.89 -3.63 6.12
C LEU A 372 -29.53 -2.55 5.23
N LEU A 373 -28.89 -1.39 5.18
CA LEU A 373 -29.16 -0.29 4.26
C LEU A 373 -27.98 -0.15 3.30
N ILE A 374 -28.23 -0.27 2.00
CA ILE A 374 -27.27 -0.01 0.93
C ILE A 374 -27.67 1.31 0.26
N ILE A 375 -26.76 2.28 0.25
CA ILE A 375 -26.91 3.58 -0.41
C ILE A 375 -25.95 3.59 -1.60
N LEU A 376 -26.49 3.62 -2.81
CA LEU A 376 -25.70 3.78 -4.04
C LEU A 376 -25.70 5.26 -4.43
N VAL A 377 -24.50 5.81 -4.58
CA VAL A 377 -24.28 7.19 -5.06
C VAL A 377 -23.66 7.11 -6.45
N ASP A 378 -24.39 7.52 -7.48
CA ASP A 378 -23.93 7.42 -8.89
C ASP A 378 -22.75 8.38 -9.16
N GLY A 379 -21.84 7.98 -10.05
CA GLY A 379 -20.72 8.81 -10.56
C GLY A 379 -19.67 9.25 -9.53
N PHE A 380 -19.67 8.68 -8.32
CA PHE A 380 -18.91 9.17 -7.17
C PHE A 380 -17.42 8.78 -7.25
N ARG A 381 -16.60 9.67 -7.81
CA ARG A 381 -15.15 9.48 -7.94
C ARG A 381 -14.47 9.32 -6.58
N TRP A 382 -13.64 8.29 -6.48
CA TRP A 382 -12.95 7.82 -5.26
C TRP A 382 -12.23 8.91 -4.42
N ASP A 383 -11.72 9.97 -5.05
CA ASP A 383 -10.97 11.02 -4.36
C ASP A 383 -11.86 12.14 -3.79
N TYR A 384 -13.16 12.21 -4.10
CA TYR A 384 -14.05 13.30 -3.64
C TYR A 384 -13.99 13.52 -2.12
N VAL A 385 -14.09 12.46 -1.31
CA VAL A 385 -13.99 12.54 0.16
C VAL A 385 -12.63 13.08 0.63
N SER A 386 -11.56 12.81 -0.14
CA SER A 386 -10.20 13.25 0.21
C SER A 386 -9.87 14.69 -0.24
N ARG A 387 -10.66 15.27 -1.16
CA ARG A 387 -10.42 16.64 -1.67
C ARG A 387 -10.91 17.71 -0.70
N ASP A 388 -12.04 17.49 -0.01
CA ASP A 388 -12.63 18.49 0.86
C ASP A 388 -12.63 18.05 2.33
N LYS A 389 -11.77 18.69 3.13
CA LYS A 389 -11.62 18.42 4.57
C LYS A 389 -12.76 18.98 5.44
N THR A 390 -13.78 19.63 4.85
CA THR A 390 -14.94 20.15 5.60
C THR A 390 -16.10 19.15 5.70
N LEU A 391 -16.00 18.02 4.97
CA LEU A 391 -16.92 16.89 5.02
C LEU A 391 -16.90 16.20 6.40
N LYS A 392 -18.02 15.63 6.81
CA LYS A 392 -18.26 15.06 8.16
C LYS A 392 -19.05 13.75 8.12
N GLY A 393 -19.99 13.58 7.19
CA GLY A 393 -20.77 12.35 7.02
C GLY A 393 -19.91 11.14 6.61
N PHE A 394 -19.18 11.24 5.51
CA PHE A 394 -18.28 10.17 5.06
C PHE A 394 -17.18 9.86 6.11
N PRO A 395 -16.46 10.86 6.69
CA PRO A 395 -15.53 10.61 7.79
C PRO A 395 -16.18 9.94 9.01
N ARG A 396 -17.37 10.38 9.45
CA ARG A 396 -18.08 9.78 10.60
C ARG A 396 -18.45 8.33 10.35
N ILE A 397 -18.92 7.99 9.14
CA ILE A 397 -19.22 6.59 8.76
C ILE A 397 -17.94 5.75 8.73
N ALA A 398 -16.85 6.27 8.14
CA ALA A 398 -15.57 5.56 8.07
C ALA A 398 -14.93 5.33 9.46
N GLN A 399 -14.98 6.34 10.35
CA GLN A 399 -14.47 6.25 11.73
C GLN A 399 -15.22 5.23 12.60
N ASN A 400 -16.51 4.99 12.30
CA ASN A 400 -17.35 4.04 13.03
C ASN A 400 -17.66 2.78 12.20
N GLY A 401 -16.75 2.40 11.29
CA GLY A 401 -16.97 1.34 10.31
C GLY A 401 -15.68 0.92 9.59
N VAL A 402 -15.80 0.64 8.29
CA VAL A 402 -14.69 0.29 7.38
C VAL A 402 -14.86 1.06 6.08
N SER A 403 -13.77 1.53 5.49
CA SER A 403 -13.77 2.22 4.19
C SER A 403 -12.75 1.61 3.22
N ALA A 404 -13.12 1.55 1.95
CA ALA A 404 -12.20 1.21 0.85
C ALA A 404 -11.74 2.49 0.16
N LYS A 405 -10.47 2.54 -0.28
CA LYS A 405 -9.91 3.74 -0.94
C LYS A 405 -10.56 4.03 -2.30
N TYR A 406 -10.98 3.00 -3.01
CA TYR A 406 -11.70 3.06 -4.29
C TYR A 406 -12.42 1.73 -4.54
N VAL A 407 -13.39 1.74 -5.44
CA VAL A 407 -13.98 0.54 -6.07
C VAL A 407 -13.44 0.46 -7.50
N ASN A 408 -13.15 -0.75 -7.98
CA ASN A 408 -12.91 -0.99 -9.41
C ASN A 408 -14.27 -1.32 -10.05
N PRO A 409 -14.82 -0.47 -10.94
CA PRO A 409 -16.02 -0.81 -11.69
C PRO A 409 -15.75 -1.98 -12.64
N ILE A 410 -16.79 -2.75 -12.95
CA ILE A 410 -16.76 -3.71 -14.05
C ILE A 410 -16.75 -2.98 -15.40
N PHE A 411 -16.43 -3.69 -16.49
CA PHE A 411 -16.53 -3.14 -17.84
C PHE A 411 -17.88 -3.48 -18.48
N PRO A 412 -18.59 -2.52 -19.12
CA PRO A 412 -18.29 -1.08 -19.14
C PRO A 412 -18.61 -0.41 -17.79
N ALA A 413 -17.88 0.66 -17.48
CA ALA A 413 -17.98 1.41 -16.22
C ALA A 413 -19.19 2.37 -16.22
N ASN A 414 -20.37 1.81 -16.49
CA ASN A 414 -21.64 2.52 -16.64
C ASN A 414 -22.65 1.99 -15.62
N SER A 415 -23.68 2.78 -15.29
CA SER A 415 -24.55 2.57 -14.13
C SER A 415 -25.24 1.20 -14.10
N TYR A 416 -26.07 0.85 -15.08
CA TYR A 416 -26.87 -0.39 -15.05
C TYR A 416 -26.02 -1.68 -14.97
N PRO A 417 -24.94 -1.83 -15.77
CA PRO A 417 -23.98 -2.92 -15.58
C PRO A 417 -23.44 -3.00 -14.15
N ASN A 418 -22.99 -1.88 -13.56
CA ASN A 418 -22.37 -1.90 -12.24
C ASN A 418 -23.38 -2.07 -11.10
N TRP A 419 -24.58 -1.48 -11.17
CA TRP A 419 -25.66 -1.70 -10.19
C TRP A 419 -26.03 -3.18 -10.12
N TYR A 420 -26.12 -3.84 -11.27
CA TYR A 420 -26.49 -5.25 -11.35
C TYR A 420 -25.31 -6.16 -10.98
N SER A 421 -24.06 -5.77 -11.26
CA SER A 421 -22.86 -6.45 -10.76
C SER A 421 -22.75 -6.41 -9.23
N ILE A 422 -22.92 -5.22 -8.63
CA ILE A 422 -22.92 -5.01 -7.17
C ILE A 422 -23.97 -5.88 -6.47
N THR A 423 -25.09 -6.17 -7.13
CA THR A 423 -26.24 -6.85 -6.53
C THR A 423 -26.40 -8.32 -6.92
N THR A 424 -25.69 -8.81 -7.96
CA THR A 424 -25.66 -10.24 -8.35
C THR A 424 -24.30 -10.93 -8.12
N GLY A 425 -23.22 -10.16 -7.89
CA GLY A 425 -21.86 -10.69 -7.77
C GLY A 425 -21.25 -11.22 -9.07
N ARG A 426 -21.75 -10.76 -10.23
CA ARG A 426 -21.38 -11.25 -11.58
C ARG A 426 -21.00 -10.09 -12.49
N TYR A 427 -20.18 -10.37 -13.51
CA TYR A 427 -19.80 -9.41 -14.55
C TYR A 427 -20.89 -9.23 -15.63
N ALA A 428 -20.77 -8.17 -16.45
CA ALA A 428 -21.71 -7.75 -17.48
C ALA A 428 -22.21 -8.89 -18.38
N GLU A 429 -21.28 -9.62 -19.00
CA GLU A 429 -21.52 -10.71 -19.92
C GLU A 429 -22.13 -11.97 -19.26
N ASN A 430 -22.00 -12.09 -17.94
CA ASN A 430 -22.59 -13.17 -17.14
C ASN A 430 -24.01 -12.84 -16.63
N HIS A 431 -24.42 -11.57 -16.64
CA HIS A 431 -25.72 -11.13 -16.14
C HIS A 431 -26.59 -10.35 -17.15
N GLY A 432 -26.12 -10.13 -18.38
CA GLY A 432 -26.91 -9.59 -19.49
C GLY A 432 -27.07 -8.06 -19.52
N MET A 433 -27.03 -7.39 -18.37
CA MET A 433 -26.91 -5.91 -18.28
C MET A 433 -25.54 -5.45 -18.78
N ILE A 434 -25.39 -5.27 -20.08
CA ILE A 434 -24.10 -4.90 -20.73
C ILE A 434 -23.96 -3.41 -21.03
N GLN A 435 -25.04 -2.61 -20.97
CA GLN A 435 -25.01 -1.18 -21.26
C GLN A 435 -26.24 -0.47 -20.66
N ASN A 436 -26.17 0.85 -20.43
CA ASN A 436 -27.31 1.68 -20.00
C ASN A 436 -28.42 1.76 -21.07
N TYR A 437 -28.08 1.53 -22.35
CA TYR A 437 -29.00 1.40 -23.47
C TYR A 437 -28.61 0.15 -24.28
N MET A 438 -29.53 -0.78 -24.48
CA MET A 438 -29.27 -2.08 -25.12
C MET A 438 -30.36 -2.38 -26.14
N TYR A 439 -30.04 -3.19 -27.15
CA TYR A 439 -31.03 -3.74 -28.08
C TYR A 439 -30.93 -5.27 -28.15
N ASP A 440 -32.05 -5.95 -27.92
CA ASP A 440 -32.19 -7.40 -28.12
C ASP A 440 -32.86 -7.68 -29.47
N SER A 441 -32.10 -8.28 -30.38
CA SER A 441 -32.57 -8.66 -31.72
C SER A 441 -33.56 -9.83 -31.72
N LYS A 442 -33.78 -10.51 -30.58
CA LYS A 442 -34.78 -11.59 -30.43
C LYS A 442 -36.17 -11.04 -30.14
N THR A 443 -36.26 -10.01 -29.30
CA THR A 443 -37.52 -9.32 -28.95
C THR A 443 -37.79 -8.11 -29.85
N ASN A 444 -36.77 -7.61 -30.56
CA ASN A 444 -36.79 -6.35 -31.31
C ASN A 444 -37.14 -5.17 -30.38
N GLU A 445 -36.61 -5.19 -29.16
CA GLU A 445 -36.82 -4.15 -28.14
C GLU A 445 -35.52 -3.47 -27.74
N THR A 446 -35.60 -2.16 -27.52
CA THR A 446 -34.48 -1.33 -27.04
C THR A 446 -34.70 -0.97 -25.57
N PHE A 447 -33.85 -1.51 -24.70
CA PHE A 447 -33.75 -1.08 -23.30
C PHE A 447 -33.42 0.41 -23.22
N LEU A 448 -34.26 1.14 -22.49
CA LEU A 448 -34.05 2.53 -22.10
C LEU A 448 -34.13 2.58 -20.57
N MET A 449 -33.37 3.48 -19.93
CA MET A 449 -33.31 3.71 -18.48
C MET A 449 -34.62 4.32 -17.89
N LYS A 450 -35.79 3.84 -18.30
CA LYS A 450 -37.10 4.26 -17.78
C LYS A 450 -38.23 3.28 -18.15
N PRO A 451 -39.28 3.19 -17.31
CA PRO A 451 -40.51 2.48 -17.65
C PRO A 451 -41.19 2.98 -18.95
N PRO A 452 -41.97 2.14 -19.65
CA PRO A 452 -42.30 0.75 -19.29
C PRO A 452 -41.22 -0.28 -19.65
N VAL A 453 -40.27 0.05 -20.53
CA VAL A 453 -39.36 -0.95 -21.12
C VAL A 453 -38.35 -1.48 -20.10
N SER A 454 -37.81 -0.63 -19.21
CA SER A 454 -36.95 -1.12 -18.12
C SER A 454 -37.68 -2.09 -17.18
N SER A 455 -39.02 -2.04 -17.12
CA SER A 455 -39.85 -2.96 -16.32
C SER A 455 -40.05 -4.35 -16.94
N HIS A 456 -39.57 -4.60 -18.17
CA HIS A 456 -39.77 -5.89 -18.84
C HIS A 456 -38.81 -6.98 -18.31
N THR A 457 -39.37 -8.15 -17.95
CA THR A 457 -38.65 -9.18 -17.18
C THR A 457 -37.41 -9.75 -17.87
N HIS A 458 -37.44 -9.96 -19.18
CA HIS A 458 -36.37 -10.65 -19.92
C HIS A 458 -34.99 -9.99 -19.79
N TRP A 459 -34.94 -8.68 -19.54
CA TRP A 459 -33.71 -7.94 -19.26
C TRP A 459 -33.03 -8.35 -17.94
N TRP A 460 -33.81 -8.71 -16.91
CA TRP A 460 -33.34 -8.89 -15.52
C TRP A 460 -33.45 -10.33 -14.99
N THR A 461 -33.60 -11.33 -15.87
CA THR A 461 -33.78 -12.74 -15.47
C THR A 461 -32.55 -13.64 -15.72
N GLN A 462 -31.43 -13.07 -16.17
CA GLN A 462 -30.20 -13.85 -16.43
C GLN A 462 -29.36 -14.14 -15.18
N SER A 463 -29.54 -13.39 -14.10
CA SER A 463 -28.86 -13.58 -12.82
C SER A 463 -29.73 -13.13 -11.66
N GLU A 464 -29.62 -13.81 -10.51
CA GLU A 464 -30.48 -13.53 -9.36
C GLU A 464 -29.86 -12.45 -8.46
N PRO A 465 -30.52 -11.29 -8.27
CA PRO A 465 -29.99 -10.22 -7.43
C PRO A 465 -30.35 -10.43 -5.95
N LEU A 466 -29.53 -9.88 -5.07
CA LEU A 466 -29.57 -10.07 -3.61
C LEU A 466 -30.95 -9.85 -2.97
N TRP A 467 -31.75 -8.89 -3.47
CA TRP A 467 -33.11 -8.67 -2.95
C TRP A 467 -34.06 -9.82 -3.26
N ILE A 468 -33.94 -10.49 -4.41
CA ILE A 468 -34.72 -11.69 -4.74
C ILE A 468 -34.28 -12.86 -3.86
N THR A 469 -32.97 -13.04 -3.67
CA THR A 469 -32.40 -14.07 -2.78
C THR A 469 -32.94 -13.91 -1.35
N ALA A 470 -33.01 -12.67 -0.85
CA ALA A 470 -33.57 -12.34 0.45
C ALA A 470 -35.08 -12.64 0.55
N GLU A 471 -35.89 -12.18 -0.42
CA GLU A 471 -37.34 -12.43 -0.42
C GLU A 471 -37.68 -13.94 -0.49
N LYS A 472 -36.92 -14.73 -1.24
CA LYS A 472 -37.06 -16.20 -1.26
C LYS A 472 -36.76 -16.87 0.08
N GLN A 473 -35.93 -16.23 0.92
CA GLN A 473 -35.64 -16.67 2.29
C GLN A 473 -36.64 -16.07 3.32
N GLY A 474 -37.70 -15.39 2.86
CA GLY A 474 -38.70 -14.74 3.71
C GLY A 474 -38.22 -13.42 4.33
N ILE A 475 -37.09 -12.88 3.89
CA ILE A 475 -36.52 -11.62 4.36
C ILE A 475 -37.10 -10.49 3.51
N LYS A 476 -38.06 -9.75 4.09
CA LYS A 476 -38.70 -8.62 3.40
C LYS A 476 -37.71 -7.51 3.06
N THR A 477 -37.82 -7.01 1.84
CA THR A 477 -36.92 -6.01 1.24
C THR A 477 -37.67 -4.77 0.76
N ALA A 478 -36.96 -3.64 0.72
CA ALA A 478 -37.45 -2.42 0.09
C ALA A 478 -36.39 -1.77 -0.80
N MET A 479 -36.83 -1.13 -1.87
CA MET A 479 -35.96 -0.40 -2.79
C MET A 479 -36.56 0.99 -3.03
N TYR A 480 -35.73 2.02 -2.88
CA TYR A 480 -36.12 3.42 -2.95
C TYR A 480 -35.37 4.14 -4.09
N VAL A 481 -36.14 4.69 -5.02
CA VAL A 481 -35.68 5.47 -6.20
C VAL A 481 -34.83 4.61 -7.16
N TRP A 482 -35.13 3.32 -7.29
CA TRP A 482 -34.27 2.33 -7.96
C TRP A 482 -35.01 1.64 -9.11
N ASP A 483 -34.42 1.57 -10.32
CA ASP A 483 -35.05 0.88 -11.46
C ASP A 483 -34.76 -0.62 -11.48
N GLY A 484 -35.72 -1.43 -11.92
CA GLY A 484 -35.71 -2.89 -11.86
C GLY A 484 -36.40 -3.48 -10.62
N CYS A 485 -36.73 -2.68 -9.59
CA CYS A 485 -37.42 -3.19 -8.39
C CYS A 485 -38.84 -3.69 -8.68
N GLN A 486 -39.47 -3.20 -9.74
CA GLN A 486 -40.80 -3.57 -10.22
C GLN A 486 -40.86 -4.96 -10.87
N VAL A 487 -39.70 -5.55 -11.21
CA VAL A 487 -39.57 -6.76 -12.01
C VAL A 487 -39.79 -8.03 -11.17
N SER A 488 -40.35 -9.09 -11.77
CA SER A 488 -40.48 -10.39 -11.12
C SER A 488 -39.43 -11.38 -11.60
N PHE A 489 -38.76 -12.02 -10.65
CA PHE A 489 -37.81 -13.10 -10.90
C PHE A 489 -38.45 -14.43 -10.49
N ASN A 490 -38.89 -15.22 -11.48
CA ASN A 490 -39.58 -16.51 -11.28
C ASN A 490 -40.78 -16.46 -10.30
N GLY A 491 -41.52 -15.34 -10.27
CA GLY A 491 -42.68 -15.13 -9.40
C GLY A 491 -42.37 -14.38 -8.09
N THR A 492 -41.11 -14.32 -7.66
CA THR A 492 -40.68 -13.47 -6.55
C THR A 492 -40.61 -11.99 -6.98
N LYS A 493 -40.86 -11.07 -6.05
CA LYS A 493 -40.67 -9.62 -6.17
C LYS A 493 -40.19 -9.04 -4.83
N VAL A 494 -39.59 -7.85 -4.87
CA VAL A 494 -39.37 -6.99 -3.70
C VAL A 494 -40.69 -6.71 -2.95
N THR A 495 -40.68 -6.64 -1.62
CA THR A 495 -41.89 -6.31 -0.83
C THR A 495 -42.34 -4.86 -1.04
N ASN A 496 -41.41 -3.92 -1.25
CA ASN A 496 -41.71 -2.51 -1.54
C ASN A 496 -40.77 -1.93 -2.61
N CYS A 497 -41.34 -1.42 -3.68
CA CYS A 497 -40.63 -0.72 -4.77
C CYS A 497 -41.12 0.73 -4.84
N VAL A 498 -40.20 1.69 -4.77
CA VAL A 498 -40.42 3.06 -5.25
C VAL A 498 -39.53 3.21 -6.48
N GLU A 499 -40.16 3.27 -7.65
CA GLU A 499 -39.49 3.32 -8.95
C GLU A 499 -38.57 4.55 -9.06
N TYR A 500 -37.49 4.40 -9.82
CA TYR A 500 -36.66 5.53 -10.22
C TYR A 500 -37.42 6.50 -11.13
N HIS A 501 -37.35 7.80 -10.80
CA HIS A 501 -37.82 8.89 -11.65
C HIS A 501 -36.73 9.96 -11.69
N ALA A 502 -36.22 10.29 -12.88
CA ALA A 502 -35.12 11.24 -13.05
C ALA A 502 -35.40 12.59 -12.35
N VAL A 503 -34.51 12.96 -11.43
CA VAL A 503 -34.62 14.16 -10.61
C VAL A 503 -34.18 15.39 -11.43
N ASN A 504 -34.67 16.55 -11.01
CA ASN A 504 -34.33 17.84 -11.62
C ASN A 504 -32.85 18.19 -11.30
N GLU A 505 -32.18 18.99 -12.14
CA GLU A 505 -30.78 19.45 -11.93
C GLU A 505 -30.53 20.30 -10.67
N ASP A 506 -31.54 20.45 -9.79
CA ASP A 506 -31.49 21.21 -8.55
C ASP A 506 -31.01 20.31 -7.40
N ILE A 507 -29.76 20.54 -6.98
CA ILE A 507 -29.12 19.82 -5.87
C ILE A 507 -29.99 19.83 -4.62
N ARG A 508 -30.61 20.98 -4.29
CA ARG A 508 -31.41 21.14 -3.07
C ARG A 508 -32.71 20.35 -3.16
N LYS A 509 -33.24 20.12 -4.36
CA LYS A 509 -34.41 19.24 -4.55
C LYS A 509 -34.03 17.78 -4.32
N ALA A 510 -32.96 17.30 -4.99
CA ALA A 510 -32.49 15.92 -4.86
C ALA A 510 -32.09 15.57 -3.41
N ASP A 511 -31.43 16.51 -2.74
CA ASP A 511 -31.05 16.38 -1.33
C ASP A 511 -32.27 16.25 -0.41
N ASN A 512 -33.25 17.14 -0.56
CA ASN A 512 -34.46 17.10 0.26
C ASN A 512 -35.30 15.83 0.01
N GLU A 513 -35.35 15.36 -1.23
CA GLU A 513 -36.01 14.10 -1.59
C GLU A 513 -35.31 12.89 -0.93
N THR A 514 -33.97 12.84 -1.00
CA THR A 514 -33.16 11.81 -0.32
C THR A 514 -33.32 11.87 1.21
N ARG A 515 -33.40 13.07 1.80
CA ARG A 515 -33.67 13.26 3.24
C ARG A 515 -35.06 12.74 3.64
N ASN A 516 -36.07 12.93 2.80
CA ASN A 516 -37.41 12.39 3.02
C ASN A 516 -37.43 10.86 2.97
N TYR A 517 -36.73 10.25 2.00
CA TYR A 517 -36.57 8.79 1.96
C TYR A 517 -35.80 8.25 3.17
N ASN A 518 -34.73 8.93 3.62
CA ASN A 518 -34.02 8.54 4.84
C ASN A 518 -34.95 8.52 6.07
N GLN A 519 -35.80 9.52 6.29
CA GLN A 519 -36.76 9.48 7.40
C GLN A 519 -37.77 8.33 7.26
N LYS A 520 -38.27 8.08 6.04
CA LYS A 520 -39.17 6.95 5.76
C LYS A 520 -38.50 5.59 6.02
N ILE A 521 -37.24 5.41 5.61
CA ILE A 521 -36.44 4.20 5.84
C ILE A 521 -36.22 3.98 7.34
N LEU A 522 -35.93 5.06 8.10
CA LEU A 522 -35.79 5.01 9.55
C LEU A 522 -37.11 4.67 10.27
N ASP A 523 -38.25 5.14 9.78
CA ASP A 523 -39.58 4.75 10.29
C ASP A 523 -39.88 3.28 9.97
N ASP A 524 -39.54 2.82 8.76
CA ASP A 524 -39.79 1.45 8.31
C ASP A 524 -38.87 0.42 9.02
N PHE A 525 -37.62 0.78 9.36
CA PHE A 525 -36.73 -0.04 10.20
C PHE A 525 -37.16 -0.06 11.69
N ALA A 526 -37.60 1.07 12.24
CA ALA A 526 -38.13 1.15 13.61
C ALA A 526 -39.43 0.34 13.78
N ALA A 527 -40.20 0.18 12.70
CA ALA A 527 -41.39 -0.65 12.63
C ALA A 527 -41.14 -2.09 12.13
N ASP A 528 -39.87 -2.51 12.02
CA ASP A 528 -39.41 -3.84 11.60
C ASP A 528 -40.02 -4.37 10.28
N LYS A 529 -40.34 -3.46 9.34
CA LYS A 529 -41.03 -3.84 8.08
C LYS A 529 -40.13 -4.55 7.09
N TYR A 530 -38.85 -4.17 7.05
CA TYR A 530 -37.85 -4.63 6.10
C TYR A 530 -36.53 -4.88 6.81
N ARG A 531 -35.73 -5.81 6.29
CA ARG A 531 -34.38 -6.13 6.79
C ARG A 531 -33.26 -5.86 5.77
N LEU A 532 -33.60 -5.69 4.50
CA LEU A 532 -32.68 -5.21 3.47
C LEU A 532 -33.33 -4.06 2.71
N VAL A 533 -32.67 -2.91 2.68
CA VAL A 533 -33.14 -1.70 2.01
C VAL A 533 -32.08 -1.17 1.06
N PHE A 534 -32.48 -0.86 -0.16
CA PHE A 534 -31.66 -0.11 -1.12
C PHE A 534 -32.19 1.32 -1.24
N LEU A 535 -31.29 2.29 -1.33
CA LEU A 535 -31.54 3.69 -1.65
C LEU A 535 -30.57 4.13 -2.75
N TYR A 536 -31.06 4.89 -3.72
CA TYR A 536 -30.29 5.45 -4.82
C TYR A 536 -30.23 6.98 -4.75
N HIS A 537 -29.11 7.57 -5.18
CA HIS A 537 -28.90 9.03 -5.17
C HIS A 537 -27.98 9.46 -6.32
N GLU A 538 -28.53 10.22 -7.28
CA GLU A 538 -27.91 10.48 -8.60
C GLU A 538 -27.24 11.85 -8.79
N ILE A 539 -27.42 12.80 -7.86
CA ILE A 539 -27.11 14.21 -8.16
C ILE A 539 -25.62 14.46 -8.39
N VAL A 540 -24.74 13.65 -7.79
CA VAL A 540 -23.29 13.73 -8.02
C VAL A 540 -22.95 13.33 -9.46
N ASP A 541 -23.66 12.37 -10.05
CA ASP A 541 -23.52 12.02 -11.45
C ASP A 541 -24.05 13.13 -12.36
N HIS A 542 -25.31 13.56 -12.18
CA HIS A 542 -25.93 14.55 -13.06
C HIS A 542 -25.16 15.90 -13.07
N ILE A 543 -24.64 16.34 -11.91
CA ILE A 543 -23.81 17.54 -11.81
C ILE A 543 -22.41 17.30 -12.39
N GLY A 544 -21.87 16.08 -12.28
CA GLY A 544 -20.58 15.69 -12.83
C GLY A 544 -20.57 15.65 -14.36
N HIS A 545 -21.65 15.17 -14.98
CA HIS A 545 -21.84 15.22 -16.42
C HIS A 545 -22.04 16.64 -16.95
N ASN A 546 -22.83 17.48 -16.27
CA ASN A 546 -23.10 18.84 -16.72
C ASN A 546 -21.92 19.82 -16.54
N TRP A 547 -21.12 19.67 -15.47
CA TRP A 547 -20.11 20.65 -15.08
C TRP A 547 -18.66 20.11 -15.02
N GLY A 548 -18.49 18.78 -15.10
CA GLY A 548 -17.20 18.10 -15.00
C GLY A 548 -16.80 17.74 -13.54
N PRO A 549 -16.07 16.63 -13.34
CA PRO A 549 -15.75 16.07 -12.01
C PRO A 549 -14.70 16.84 -11.21
N ASN A 550 -14.25 17.99 -11.69
CA ASN A 550 -13.36 18.91 -10.99
C ASN A 550 -14.01 20.29 -10.74
N SER A 551 -15.31 20.44 -10.99
CA SER A 551 -16.07 21.69 -10.84
C SER A 551 -16.40 22.04 -9.39
N SER A 552 -16.69 23.33 -9.14
CA SER A 552 -17.25 23.81 -7.87
C SER A 552 -18.63 23.21 -7.57
N ASN A 553 -19.42 22.94 -8.61
CA ASN A 553 -20.77 22.41 -8.49
C ASN A 553 -20.74 20.97 -7.95
N ILE A 554 -19.75 20.17 -8.37
CA ILE A 554 -19.46 18.86 -7.78
C ILE A 554 -19.12 18.97 -6.29
N THR A 555 -18.38 20.01 -5.88
CA THR A 555 -18.10 20.25 -4.45
C THR A 555 -19.37 20.62 -3.65
N GLU A 556 -20.37 21.26 -4.26
CA GLU A 556 -21.69 21.49 -3.63
C GLU A 556 -22.49 20.17 -3.54
N ALA A 557 -22.56 19.38 -4.62
CA ALA A 557 -23.26 18.09 -4.65
C ALA A 557 -22.67 17.07 -3.65
N VAL A 558 -21.33 16.96 -3.57
CA VAL A 558 -20.64 16.10 -2.60
C VAL A 558 -20.92 16.52 -1.15
N LYS A 559 -21.13 17.82 -0.88
CA LYS A 559 -21.54 18.30 0.45
C LYS A 559 -22.99 17.99 0.77
N GLY A 560 -23.88 18.08 -0.22
CA GLY A 560 -25.28 17.65 -0.10
C GLY A 560 -25.38 16.23 0.46
N ILE A 561 -24.78 15.26 -0.24
CA ILE A 561 -24.79 13.86 0.18
C ILE A 561 -24.02 13.61 1.50
N ASP A 562 -22.93 14.33 1.78
CA ASP A 562 -22.23 14.21 3.06
C ASP A 562 -23.06 14.68 4.26
N GLU A 563 -23.75 15.82 4.15
CA GLU A 563 -24.68 16.28 5.20
C GLU A 563 -25.87 15.31 5.38
N ILE A 564 -26.35 14.72 4.29
CA ILE A 564 -27.41 13.69 4.31
C ILE A 564 -26.97 12.44 5.06
N LEU A 565 -25.74 11.98 4.81
CA LEU A 565 -25.14 10.83 5.49
C LEU A 565 -24.87 11.14 6.97
N TYR A 566 -24.42 12.35 7.29
CA TYR A 566 -24.24 12.80 8.67
C TYR A 566 -25.57 12.78 9.45
N ASP A 567 -26.63 13.36 8.88
CA ASP A 567 -27.95 13.43 9.51
C ASP A 567 -28.66 12.07 9.58
N LEU A 568 -28.43 11.19 8.61
CA LEU A 568 -28.87 9.79 8.66
C LEU A 568 -28.23 9.06 9.83
N TYR A 569 -26.90 9.13 9.98
CA TYR A 569 -26.16 8.47 11.06
C TYR A 569 -26.56 9.03 12.44
N ASP A 570 -26.78 10.33 12.53
CA ASP A 570 -27.27 10.99 13.74
C ASP A 570 -28.71 10.56 14.08
N SER A 571 -29.57 10.38 13.06
CA SER A 571 -30.94 9.92 13.21
C SER A 571 -31.04 8.44 13.59
N LEU A 572 -30.12 7.59 13.09
CA LEU A 572 -29.99 6.19 13.54
C LEU A 572 -29.74 6.13 15.05
N ALA A 573 -28.73 6.86 15.54
CA ALA A 573 -28.39 6.92 16.97
C ALA A 573 -29.54 7.49 17.83
N LYS A 574 -30.18 8.59 17.39
CA LYS A 574 -31.36 9.17 18.06
C LYS A 574 -32.54 8.19 18.16
N ARG A 575 -32.66 7.26 17.21
CA ARG A 575 -33.71 6.21 17.16
C ARG A 575 -33.27 4.87 17.76
N LYS A 576 -32.02 4.75 18.24
CA LYS A 576 -31.37 3.49 18.68
C LYS A 576 -31.25 2.40 17.59
N LEU A 577 -31.31 2.80 16.33
CA LEU A 577 -31.18 1.93 15.15
C LEU A 577 -29.73 1.77 14.68
N ASP A 578 -28.82 2.60 15.17
CA ASP A 578 -27.36 2.45 15.04
C ASP A 578 -26.88 1.06 15.49
N LYS A 579 -27.59 0.45 16.43
CA LYS A 579 -27.39 -0.90 16.99
C LYS A 579 -28.01 -2.05 16.19
N GLU A 580 -28.92 -1.74 15.25
CA GLU A 580 -29.64 -2.76 14.46
C GLU A 580 -29.32 -2.73 12.96
N VAL A 581 -28.89 -1.59 12.43
CA VAL A 581 -28.77 -1.32 10.99
C VAL A 581 -27.30 -1.18 10.58
N ASN A 582 -26.84 -2.07 9.70
CA ASN A 582 -25.63 -1.86 8.92
C ASN A 582 -25.89 -0.82 7.83
N VAL A 583 -24.99 0.12 7.61
CA VAL A 583 -25.05 1.08 6.50
C VAL A 583 -23.84 0.88 5.59
N VAL A 584 -24.10 0.59 4.33
CA VAL A 584 -23.09 0.51 3.26
C VAL A 584 -23.33 1.67 2.31
N VAL A 585 -22.33 2.51 2.11
CA VAL A 585 -22.34 3.55 1.06
C VAL A 585 -21.38 3.10 -0.03
N VAL A 586 -21.86 3.01 -1.27
CA VAL A 586 -21.14 2.46 -2.40
C VAL A 586 -21.35 3.33 -3.64
N SER A 587 -20.45 3.22 -4.60
CA SER A 587 -20.62 3.81 -5.93
C SER A 587 -20.30 2.76 -7.00
N ASP A 588 -20.87 2.98 -8.16
CA ASP A 588 -20.94 2.10 -9.31
C ASP A 588 -19.87 2.43 -10.36
N HIS A 589 -19.59 3.72 -10.58
CA HIS A 589 -18.48 4.20 -11.41
C HIS A 589 -17.97 5.57 -10.93
N GLY A 590 -16.90 6.07 -11.56
CA GLY A 590 -16.25 7.31 -11.16
C GLY A 590 -15.69 8.06 -12.36
N MET A 591 -16.00 9.36 -12.44
CA MET A 591 -15.77 10.17 -13.62
C MET A 591 -14.33 10.64 -13.85
N THR A 592 -13.86 10.56 -15.09
CA THR A 592 -12.67 11.28 -15.54
C THR A 592 -13.03 12.68 -16.07
N GLN A 593 -12.09 13.63 -15.96
CA GLN A 593 -12.23 14.92 -16.63
C GLN A 593 -12.02 14.75 -18.13
N LEU A 594 -13.03 15.11 -18.93
CA LEU A 594 -12.88 15.19 -20.37
C LEU A 594 -12.08 16.44 -20.77
N ASP A 595 -11.32 16.31 -21.85
CA ASP A 595 -10.56 17.37 -22.50
C ASP A 595 -11.21 17.63 -23.86
N ASN A 596 -11.73 18.84 -24.08
CA ASN A 596 -12.50 19.19 -25.28
C ASN A 596 -11.65 19.19 -26.57
N TYR A 597 -10.33 19.06 -26.47
CA TYR A 597 -9.42 18.89 -27.61
C TYR A 597 -9.07 17.41 -27.88
N LYS A 598 -9.51 16.47 -27.03
CA LYS A 598 -9.34 15.01 -27.19
C LYS A 598 -10.67 14.33 -27.47
N VAL A 599 -11.37 14.81 -28.50
CA VAL A 599 -12.69 14.30 -28.90
C VAL A 599 -12.54 13.35 -30.08
N ILE A 600 -12.81 12.07 -29.81
CA ILE A 600 -12.85 11.00 -30.82
C ILE A 600 -14.14 11.14 -31.64
N TRP A 601 -14.02 11.55 -32.90
CA TRP A 601 -15.15 11.59 -33.83
C TRP A 601 -15.32 10.23 -34.51
N LEU A 602 -16.40 9.51 -34.19
CA LEU A 602 -16.66 8.18 -34.77
C LEU A 602 -16.77 8.20 -36.30
N ASN A 603 -17.19 9.33 -36.90
CA ASN A 603 -17.23 9.53 -38.35
C ASN A 603 -15.86 9.35 -39.03
N ASP A 604 -14.76 9.57 -38.32
CA ASP A 604 -13.40 9.48 -38.87
C ASP A 604 -12.88 8.04 -38.91
N SER A 605 -13.63 7.08 -38.32
CA SER A 605 -13.26 5.66 -38.25
C SER A 605 -14.39 4.68 -38.60
N VAL A 606 -15.64 5.15 -38.72
CA VAL A 606 -16.81 4.33 -39.07
C VAL A 606 -17.67 5.07 -40.09
N ASP A 607 -17.95 4.44 -41.24
CA ASP A 607 -18.95 4.95 -42.17
C ASP A 607 -20.37 4.69 -41.63
N PHE A 608 -21.05 5.75 -41.17
CA PHE A 608 -22.42 5.66 -40.68
C PHE A 608 -23.43 5.22 -41.77
N ASN A 609 -23.09 5.29 -43.06
CA ASN A 609 -23.92 4.71 -44.12
C ASN A 609 -23.92 3.17 -44.08
N ASN A 610 -22.92 2.54 -43.47
CA ASN A 610 -22.84 1.09 -43.25
C ASN A 610 -23.50 0.63 -41.94
N ILE A 611 -23.96 1.54 -41.08
CA ILE A 611 -24.62 1.22 -39.79
C ILE A 611 -26.13 1.04 -40.00
N GLU A 612 -26.72 0.06 -39.31
CA GLU A 612 -28.16 -0.20 -39.23
C GLU A 612 -28.75 0.31 -37.91
N LEU A 613 -28.03 0.15 -36.79
CA LEU A 613 -28.42 0.65 -35.47
C LEU A 613 -27.21 1.26 -34.75
N PHE A 614 -27.43 2.44 -34.14
CA PHE A 614 -26.49 3.09 -33.23
C PHE A 614 -27.24 3.44 -31.94
N LEU A 615 -26.79 2.93 -30.80
CA LEU A 615 -27.33 3.23 -29.47
C LEU A 615 -26.17 3.57 -28.54
N GLY A 616 -25.99 4.83 -28.19
CA GLY A 616 -24.86 5.26 -27.37
C GLY A 616 -25.11 6.53 -26.59
N ALA A 617 -24.40 6.65 -25.47
CA ALA A 617 -24.38 7.79 -24.59
C ALA A 617 -23.05 7.80 -23.82
N TRP A 618 -22.60 8.99 -23.41
CA TRP A 618 -21.57 9.19 -22.37
C TRP A 618 -20.36 8.24 -22.42
N GLY A 619 -19.76 8.09 -23.60
CA GLY A 619 -18.51 7.33 -23.80
C GLY A 619 -18.67 5.87 -24.26
N GLY A 620 -19.90 5.34 -24.35
CA GLY A 620 -20.17 3.99 -24.87
C GLY A 620 -21.24 3.95 -25.95
N ALA A 621 -21.13 3.00 -26.90
CA ALA A 621 -22.15 2.76 -27.91
C ALA A 621 -22.22 1.28 -28.35
N GLN A 622 -23.44 0.76 -28.51
CA GLN A 622 -23.75 -0.45 -29.28
C GLN A 622 -23.92 -0.05 -30.76
N ILE A 623 -23.20 -0.71 -31.65
CA ILE A 623 -23.25 -0.46 -33.10
C ILE A 623 -23.59 -1.79 -33.81
N THR A 624 -24.64 -1.78 -34.62
CA THR A 624 -25.00 -2.89 -35.51
C THR A 624 -24.70 -2.50 -36.95
N PRO A 625 -23.70 -3.11 -37.61
CA PRO A 625 -23.49 -2.96 -39.05
C PRO A 625 -24.64 -3.56 -39.85
N LYS A 626 -24.91 -2.99 -41.02
CA LYS A 626 -25.81 -3.60 -42.03
C LYS A 626 -25.29 -4.99 -42.43
N ALA A 627 -26.20 -5.85 -42.88
CA ALA A 627 -25.87 -7.19 -43.35
C ALA A 627 -24.69 -7.18 -44.36
N GLY A 628 -23.62 -7.93 -44.04
CA GLY A 628 -22.40 -8.00 -44.86
C GLY A 628 -21.39 -6.87 -44.66
N LYS A 629 -21.61 -5.91 -43.75
CA LYS A 629 -20.74 -4.75 -43.49
C LYS A 629 -19.92 -4.83 -42.19
N LEU A 630 -19.86 -6.00 -41.54
CA LEU A 630 -19.16 -6.18 -40.27
C LEU A 630 -17.68 -5.77 -40.36
N ASP A 631 -16.96 -6.28 -41.36
CA ASP A 631 -15.53 -6.03 -41.55
C ASP A 631 -15.22 -4.57 -41.90
N GLU A 632 -16.17 -3.86 -42.54
CA GLU A 632 -16.07 -2.43 -42.85
C GLU A 632 -16.30 -1.53 -41.62
N VAL A 633 -16.75 -2.09 -40.49
CA VAL A 633 -17.02 -1.35 -39.23
C VAL A 633 -16.05 -1.74 -38.09
N TYR A 634 -15.43 -2.93 -38.14
CA TYR A 634 -14.57 -3.45 -37.05
C TYR A 634 -13.06 -3.26 -37.24
N ASN A 635 -12.60 -2.84 -38.42
CA ASN A 635 -11.20 -3.04 -38.83
C ASN A 635 -10.20 -1.95 -38.42
N GLN A 636 -9.89 -1.83 -37.11
CA GLN A 636 -8.67 -1.14 -36.63
C GLN A 636 -7.91 -1.92 -35.54
N TYR A 637 -6.75 -2.46 -35.90
CA TYR A 637 -5.67 -2.87 -34.97
C TYR A 637 -4.47 -1.93 -35.18
N LEU A 638 -3.86 -1.47 -34.09
CA LEU A 638 -2.65 -0.62 -34.11
C LEU A 638 -1.57 -1.17 -35.04
N PHE A 639 -1.14 -2.41 -34.81
CA PHE A 639 -0.03 -3.00 -35.55
C PHE A 639 -0.39 -3.34 -37.01
N CYS A 640 -1.64 -3.71 -37.30
CA CYS A 640 -2.09 -3.93 -38.67
C CYS A 640 -2.11 -2.62 -39.48
N HIS A 641 -2.57 -1.52 -38.87
CA HIS A 641 -2.51 -0.18 -39.45
C HIS A 641 -1.07 0.25 -39.75
N ILE A 642 -0.16 0.11 -38.78
CA ILE A 642 1.28 0.42 -38.93
C ILE A 642 1.93 -0.44 -40.04
N LEU A 643 1.52 -1.69 -40.21
CA LEU A 643 2.05 -2.59 -41.25
C LEU A 643 1.39 -2.39 -42.63
N GLY A 644 0.27 -1.68 -42.71
CA GLY A 644 -0.54 -1.57 -43.92
C GLY A 644 -1.20 -2.90 -44.33
N ILE A 645 -1.66 -3.70 -43.37
CA ILE A 645 -2.36 -4.97 -43.60
C ILE A 645 -3.79 -4.94 -43.06
N ASN A 646 -4.66 -5.77 -43.63
CA ASN A 646 -6.03 -5.91 -43.14
C ASN A 646 -6.03 -6.71 -41.82
N PRO A 647 -6.70 -6.22 -40.76
CA PRO A 647 -6.92 -7.00 -39.55
C PRO A 647 -8.01 -8.08 -39.74
N ILE A 648 -8.12 -8.97 -38.76
CA ILE A 648 -9.18 -9.98 -38.63
C ILE A 648 -10.20 -9.46 -37.61
N PRO A 649 -11.53 -9.66 -37.78
CA PRO A 649 -12.54 -9.20 -36.83
C PRO A 649 -12.26 -9.61 -35.38
N ASN A 650 -12.39 -8.65 -34.45
CA ASN A 650 -11.94 -8.79 -33.07
C ASN A 650 -12.79 -8.04 -32.04
N ASN A 651 -12.79 -8.49 -30.78
CA ASN A 651 -13.70 -8.04 -29.72
C ASN A 651 -13.25 -6.77 -28.95
N GLY A 652 -12.73 -5.76 -29.68
CA GLY A 652 -12.77 -4.36 -29.23
C GLY A 652 -11.58 -3.86 -28.37
N THR A 653 -10.43 -3.60 -29.00
CA THR A 653 -9.29 -2.89 -28.37
C THR A 653 -9.15 -1.41 -28.77
N ASP A 654 -9.89 -0.96 -29.79
CA ASP A 654 -9.79 0.36 -30.44
C ASP A 654 -9.83 1.55 -29.44
N SER A 655 -10.78 1.56 -28.52
CA SER A 655 -10.95 2.64 -27.52
C SER A 655 -9.78 2.78 -26.54
N LYS A 656 -8.99 1.71 -26.34
CA LYS A 656 -7.74 1.75 -25.54
C LYS A 656 -6.53 2.19 -26.36
N VAL A 657 -6.62 2.11 -27.69
CA VAL A 657 -5.52 2.34 -28.66
C VAL A 657 -5.57 3.74 -29.26
N ARG A 658 -6.75 4.27 -29.60
CA ARG A 658 -6.88 5.55 -30.31
C ARG A 658 -6.16 6.73 -29.63
N PRO A 659 -6.17 6.90 -28.29
CA PRO A 659 -5.39 7.96 -27.61
C PRO A 659 -3.86 7.84 -27.74
N MET A 660 -3.33 6.73 -28.28
CA MET A 660 -1.91 6.54 -28.61
C MET A 660 -1.60 6.82 -30.09
N LEU A 661 -2.62 6.93 -30.95
CA LEU A 661 -2.51 7.32 -32.36
C LEU A 661 -2.67 8.83 -32.56
N GLU A 662 -3.40 9.50 -31.66
CA GLU A 662 -3.63 10.94 -31.66
C GLU A 662 -2.40 11.71 -31.17
N SER A 663 -1.43 11.94 -32.06
CA SER A 663 -0.25 12.76 -31.78
C SER A 663 -0.56 14.26 -31.74
N VAL A 664 -0.02 14.95 -30.72
CA VAL A 664 -0.08 16.40 -30.46
C VAL A 664 -0.06 17.30 -31.71
N ASP A 665 -0.90 18.35 -31.71
CA ASP A 665 -1.04 19.42 -32.73
C ASP A 665 0.23 20.27 -32.97
N SER A 666 1.34 19.66 -33.37
CA SER A 666 2.56 20.38 -33.73
C SER A 666 3.38 19.76 -34.87
N VAL A 667 2.85 18.75 -35.58
CA VAL A 667 3.52 18.12 -36.72
C VAL A 667 2.76 18.41 -38.01
N THR A 668 3.21 19.42 -38.75
CA THR A 668 2.58 19.87 -40.02
C THR A 668 2.96 19.03 -41.25
N GLU A 669 3.60 17.89 -41.05
CA GLU A 669 3.94 16.94 -42.11
C GLU A 669 3.22 15.61 -41.86
N LYS A 670 2.63 15.02 -42.91
CA LYS A 670 2.18 13.62 -42.83
C LYS A 670 3.37 12.73 -42.49
N PRO A 671 3.24 11.74 -41.59
CA PRO A 671 4.29 10.78 -41.34
C PRO A 671 4.81 10.17 -42.65
N GLU A 672 6.12 10.18 -42.85
CA GLU A 672 6.76 9.37 -43.89
C GLU A 672 6.38 7.89 -43.68
N ASN A 673 6.12 7.18 -44.77
CA ASN A 673 5.43 5.89 -44.74
C ASN A 673 6.35 4.74 -44.24
N LYS A 674 6.58 4.70 -42.93
CA LYS A 674 7.37 3.69 -42.21
C LYS A 674 6.77 2.29 -42.38
N SER A 675 7.32 1.55 -43.34
CA SER A 675 6.75 0.27 -43.79
C SER A 675 7.16 -0.95 -42.96
N LYS A 676 8.02 -0.79 -41.94
CA LYS A 676 8.59 -1.86 -41.11
C LYS A 676 8.22 -1.68 -39.63
N LEU A 677 8.09 -2.78 -38.89
CA LEU A 677 7.75 -2.79 -37.46
C LEU A 677 8.64 -3.78 -36.70
N LEU A 678 9.25 -3.29 -35.62
CA LEU A 678 9.97 -4.06 -34.60
C LEU A 678 9.20 -3.97 -33.28
N ILE A 679 8.79 -5.11 -32.74
CA ILE A 679 8.19 -5.24 -31.41
C ILE A 679 9.22 -5.88 -30.48
N ILE A 680 9.53 -5.20 -29.38
CA ILE A 680 10.44 -5.67 -28.33
C ILE A 680 9.61 -5.90 -27.07
N LEU A 681 9.49 -7.15 -26.63
CA LEU A 681 8.86 -7.50 -25.36
C LEU A 681 9.94 -7.67 -24.29
N VAL A 682 9.78 -6.96 -23.18
CA VAL A 682 10.65 -7.04 -22.00
C VAL A 682 9.83 -7.65 -20.87
N ASP A 683 10.17 -8.86 -20.44
CA ASP A 683 9.38 -9.61 -19.46
C ASP A 683 9.47 -8.96 -18.06
N GLY A 684 8.40 -9.07 -17.27
CA GLY A 684 8.33 -8.62 -15.88
C GLY A 684 8.50 -7.11 -15.65
N PHE A 685 8.53 -6.30 -16.71
CA PHE A 685 8.95 -4.90 -16.66
C PHE A 685 7.86 -3.97 -16.10
N ARG A 686 7.95 -3.66 -14.80
CA ARG A 686 6.96 -2.81 -14.13
C ARG A 686 7.00 -1.36 -14.61
N TRP A 687 5.82 -0.79 -14.78
CA TRP A 687 5.56 0.59 -15.25
C TRP A 687 6.42 1.69 -14.60
N ASP A 688 6.81 1.54 -13.33
CA ASP A 688 7.55 2.59 -12.60
C ASP A 688 9.07 2.54 -12.81
N TYR A 689 9.64 1.47 -13.36
CA TYR A 689 11.09 1.28 -13.55
C TYR A 689 11.76 2.45 -14.28
N VAL A 690 11.19 2.93 -15.38
CA VAL A 690 11.73 4.08 -16.15
C VAL A 690 11.70 5.39 -15.35
N SER A 691 10.75 5.53 -14.41
CA SER A 691 10.61 6.75 -13.60
C SER A 691 11.47 6.73 -12.32
N ARG A 692 11.93 5.55 -11.88
CA ARG A 692 12.79 5.37 -10.70
C ARG A 692 14.22 5.88 -10.92
N ASP A 693 14.81 5.59 -12.08
CA ASP A 693 16.20 5.96 -12.36
C ASP A 693 16.30 7.01 -13.48
N LYS A 694 16.69 8.23 -13.09
CA LYS A 694 16.86 9.38 -14.00
C LYS A 694 18.16 9.36 -14.81
N THR A 695 18.97 8.32 -14.69
CA THR A 695 20.20 8.12 -15.48
C THR A 695 19.98 7.35 -16.79
N LEU A 696 18.79 6.74 -16.95
CA LEU A 696 18.32 6.06 -18.16
C LEU A 696 18.21 7.04 -19.34
N LYS A 697 18.45 6.52 -20.56
CA LYS A 697 18.55 7.28 -21.82
C LYS A 697 17.86 6.61 -22.99
N GLY A 698 17.82 5.28 -23.06
CA GLY A 698 17.15 4.51 -24.10
C GLY A 698 15.63 4.71 -24.10
N PHE A 699 14.96 4.35 -23.00
CA PHE A 699 13.50 4.54 -22.88
C PHE A 699 13.10 6.03 -23.02
N PRO A 700 13.79 7.01 -22.37
CA PRO A 700 13.48 8.43 -22.60
C PRO A 700 13.71 8.88 -24.04
N ARG A 701 14.75 8.40 -24.75
CA ARG A 701 15.01 8.74 -26.16
C ARG A 701 13.91 8.20 -27.07
N ILE A 702 13.45 6.98 -26.85
CA ILE A 702 12.33 6.40 -27.62
C ILE A 702 11.04 7.19 -27.35
N ALA A 703 10.71 7.46 -26.09
CA ALA A 703 9.51 8.22 -25.72
C ALA A 703 9.51 9.67 -26.25
N GLN A 704 10.66 10.35 -26.25
CA GLN A 704 10.81 11.72 -26.78
C GLN A 704 10.65 11.81 -28.31
N ASN A 705 10.84 10.70 -29.03
CA ASN A 705 10.76 10.63 -30.50
C ASN A 705 9.62 9.71 -30.95
N GLY A 706 8.55 9.60 -30.14
CA GLY A 706 7.44 8.68 -30.32
C GLY A 706 6.29 8.94 -29.35
N VAL A 707 5.60 7.87 -28.94
CA VAL A 707 4.48 7.91 -27.99
C VAL A 707 4.74 6.91 -26.86
N SER A 708 4.37 7.26 -25.62
CA SER A 708 4.54 6.39 -24.45
C SER A 708 3.30 6.39 -23.56
N ALA A 709 2.79 5.20 -23.22
CA ALA A 709 1.78 5.03 -22.17
C ALA A 709 2.43 5.10 -20.77
N LYS A 710 1.68 5.55 -19.76
CA LYS A 710 2.18 5.60 -18.36
C LYS A 710 2.35 4.21 -17.74
N TYR A 711 1.50 3.27 -18.13
CA TYR A 711 1.49 1.86 -17.70
C TYR A 711 0.69 1.04 -18.73
N VAL A 712 0.89 -0.28 -18.72
CA VAL A 712 0.02 -1.25 -19.39
C VAL A 712 -0.77 -1.98 -18.29
N ASN A 713 -2.06 -2.19 -18.50
CA ASN A 713 -2.83 -3.12 -17.69
C ASN A 713 -2.72 -4.51 -18.34
N PRO A 714 -2.08 -5.50 -17.70
CA PRO A 714 -2.08 -6.87 -18.21
C PRO A 714 -3.52 -7.43 -18.22
N ILE A 715 -3.75 -8.43 -19.08
CA ILE A 715 -4.95 -9.27 -18.98
C ILE A 715 -4.86 -10.18 -17.74
N PHE A 716 -5.99 -10.77 -17.34
CA PHE A 716 -6.01 -11.78 -16.28
C PHE A 716 -5.88 -13.20 -16.88
N PRO A 717 -5.02 -14.09 -16.33
CA PRO A 717 -4.03 -13.82 -15.29
C PRO A 717 -2.83 -13.03 -15.84
N ALA A 718 -2.19 -12.25 -14.98
CA ALA A 718 -1.08 -11.35 -15.32
C ALA A 718 0.27 -12.09 -15.47
N ASN A 719 0.27 -13.16 -16.27
CA ASN A 719 1.38 -14.09 -16.49
C ASN A 719 1.79 -14.07 -17.97
N SER A 720 3.02 -14.47 -18.26
CA SER A 720 3.70 -14.26 -19.55
C SER A 720 2.94 -14.78 -20.77
N TYR A 721 2.71 -16.09 -20.89
CA TYR A 721 2.09 -16.69 -22.09
C TYR A 721 0.68 -16.15 -22.40
N PRO A 722 -0.23 -16.01 -21.41
CA PRO A 722 -1.50 -15.31 -21.62
C PRO A 722 -1.31 -13.90 -22.21
N ASN A 723 -0.42 -13.09 -21.64
CA ASN A 723 -0.22 -11.70 -22.07
C ASN A 723 0.53 -11.59 -23.41
N TRP A 724 1.52 -12.44 -23.68
CA TRP A 724 2.20 -12.51 -24.99
C TRP A 724 1.18 -12.79 -26.09
N TYR A 725 0.30 -13.77 -25.88
CA TYR A 725 -0.70 -14.13 -26.88
C TYR A 725 -1.84 -13.11 -26.97
N SER A 726 -2.21 -12.45 -25.88
CA SER A 726 -3.12 -11.29 -25.91
C SER A 726 -2.56 -10.12 -26.72
N ILE A 727 -1.29 -9.76 -26.50
CA ILE A 727 -0.59 -8.68 -27.24
C ILE A 727 -0.58 -8.95 -28.74
N THR A 728 -0.46 -10.21 -29.16
CA THR A 728 -0.33 -10.57 -30.59
C THR A 728 -1.60 -11.04 -31.27
N THR A 729 -2.64 -11.47 -30.54
CA THR A 729 -3.96 -11.80 -31.09
C THR A 729 -5.00 -10.68 -30.90
N GLY A 730 -4.75 -9.73 -29.99
CA GLY A 730 -5.70 -8.69 -29.60
C GLY A 730 -6.87 -9.18 -28.74
N ARG A 731 -6.82 -10.42 -28.23
CA ARG A 731 -7.91 -11.09 -27.49
C ARG A 731 -7.52 -11.31 -26.03
N TYR A 732 -8.49 -11.61 -25.17
CA TYR A 732 -8.25 -12.04 -23.78
C TYR A 732 -8.00 -13.56 -23.69
N ALA A 733 -7.48 -14.02 -22.55
CA ALA A 733 -7.05 -15.40 -22.31
C ALA A 733 -8.08 -16.47 -22.67
N GLU A 734 -9.30 -16.31 -22.20
CA GLU A 734 -10.43 -17.22 -22.42
C GLU A 734 -10.92 -17.25 -23.89
N ASN A 735 -10.57 -16.23 -24.68
CA ASN A 735 -10.86 -16.15 -26.11
C ASN A 735 -9.74 -16.71 -27.00
N HIS A 736 -8.51 -16.87 -26.50
CA HIS A 736 -7.36 -17.38 -27.26
C HIS A 736 -6.71 -18.65 -26.69
N GLY A 737 -7.28 -19.25 -25.63
CA GLY A 737 -6.90 -20.57 -25.12
C GLY A 737 -5.66 -20.63 -24.22
N MET A 738 -4.71 -19.71 -24.39
CA MET A 738 -3.57 -19.54 -23.48
C MET A 738 -4.00 -18.87 -22.17
N ILE A 739 -4.46 -19.67 -21.20
CA ILE A 739 -4.99 -19.20 -19.91
C ILE A 739 -3.99 -19.23 -18.75
N GLN A 740 -2.84 -19.90 -18.89
CA GLN A 740 -1.81 -19.99 -17.84
C GLN A 740 -0.44 -20.34 -18.44
N ASN A 741 0.65 -20.03 -17.74
CA ASN A 741 2.02 -20.44 -18.13
C ASN A 741 2.22 -21.98 -18.06
N TYR A 742 1.38 -22.67 -17.31
CA TYR A 742 1.31 -24.14 -17.19
C TYR A 742 -0.15 -24.57 -17.24
N MET A 743 -0.52 -25.44 -18.18
CA MET A 743 -1.92 -25.83 -18.43
C MET A 743 -2.02 -27.33 -18.71
N TYR A 744 -3.17 -27.92 -18.45
CA TYR A 744 -3.50 -29.28 -18.87
C TYR A 744 -4.80 -29.31 -19.68
N ASP A 745 -4.74 -29.93 -20.87
CA ASP A 745 -5.92 -30.21 -21.70
C ASP A 745 -6.33 -31.68 -21.52
N SER A 746 -7.48 -31.88 -20.87
CA SER A 746 -8.06 -33.21 -20.64
C SER A 746 -8.56 -33.92 -21.90
N LYS A 747 -8.57 -33.24 -23.07
CA LYS A 747 -8.92 -33.84 -24.37
C LYS A 747 -7.71 -34.49 -25.05
N THR A 748 -6.53 -33.89 -24.93
CA THR A 748 -5.27 -34.41 -25.48
C THR A 748 -4.48 -35.23 -24.46
N ASN A 749 -4.77 -35.06 -23.16
CA ASN A 749 -3.99 -35.60 -22.04
C ASN A 749 -2.54 -35.10 -22.08
N GLU A 750 -2.34 -33.85 -22.53
CA GLU A 750 -1.03 -33.18 -22.54
C GLU A 750 -0.99 -32.00 -21.56
N THR A 751 0.19 -31.77 -20.99
CA THR A 751 0.47 -30.63 -20.10
C THR A 751 1.37 -29.64 -20.82
N PHE A 752 0.87 -28.43 -21.08
CA PHE A 752 1.66 -27.31 -21.54
C PHE A 752 2.72 -26.94 -20.49
N LEU A 753 3.96 -26.90 -20.92
CA LEU A 753 5.12 -26.39 -20.17
C LEU A 753 5.76 -25.30 -21.03
N MET A 754 6.37 -24.29 -20.42
CA MET A 754 7.06 -23.15 -21.08
C MET A 754 8.38 -23.56 -21.81
N LYS A 755 8.42 -24.71 -22.49
CA LYS A 755 9.57 -25.21 -23.25
C LYS A 755 9.20 -26.31 -24.26
N PRO A 756 9.96 -26.44 -25.36
CA PRO A 756 9.85 -27.57 -26.28
C PRO A 756 10.11 -28.93 -25.60
N PRO A 757 9.54 -30.05 -26.12
CA PRO A 757 8.74 -30.12 -27.34
C PRO A 757 7.27 -29.71 -27.18
N VAL A 758 6.71 -29.72 -25.97
CA VAL A 758 5.26 -29.63 -25.78
C VAL A 758 4.72 -28.22 -26.07
N SER A 759 5.48 -27.15 -25.78
CA SER A 759 5.09 -25.79 -26.21
C SER A 759 4.96 -25.67 -27.74
N SER A 760 5.67 -26.50 -28.51
CA SER A 760 5.61 -26.55 -29.98
C SER A 760 4.37 -27.26 -30.55
N HIS A 761 3.52 -27.88 -29.72
CA HIS A 761 2.35 -28.62 -30.18
C HIS A 761 1.24 -27.64 -30.62
N THR A 762 0.71 -27.82 -31.83
CA THR A 762 -0.12 -26.79 -32.49
C THR A 762 -1.43 -26.47 -31.77
N HIS A 763 -2.06 -27.47 -31.14
CA HIS A 763 -3.40 -27.36 -30.55
C HIS A 763 -3.53 -26.27 -29.48
N TRP A 764 -2.45 -25.99 -28.73
CA TRP A 764 -2.38 -24.93 -27.73
C TRP A 764 -2.59 -23.52 -28.30
N TRP A 765 -2.15 -23.28 -29.53
CA TRP A 765 -2.09 -21.95 -30.15
C TRP A 765 -3.22 -21.69 -31.16
N THR A 766 -3.80 -22.75 -31.74
CA THR A 766 -4.72 -22.64 -32.89
C THR A 766 -6.11 -22.04 -32.58
N GLN A 767 -6.40 -21.60 -31.36
CA GLN A 767 -7.70 -21.03 -30.99
C GLN A 767 -7.89 -19.57 -31.44
N SER A 768 -6.82 -18.83 -31.70
CA SER A 768 -6.87 -17.46 -32.24
C SER A 768 -5.64 -17.17 -33.09
N GLU A 769 -5.81 -16.37 -34.13
CA GLU A 769 -4.75 -16.08 -35.10
C GLU A 769 -3.88 -14.90 -34.64
N PRO A 770 -2.55 -15.08 -34.49
CA PRO A 770 -1.66 -14.00 -34.06
C PRO A 770 -1.15 -13.19 -35.26
N LEU A 771 -0.80 -11.93 -35.01
CA LEU A 771 -0.39 -10.92 -36.00
C LEU A 771 0.63 -11.42 -37.03
N TRP A 772 1.61 -12.24 -36.63
CA TRP A 772 2.62 -12.75 -37.56
C TRP A 772 2.03 -13.69 -38.61
N ILE A 773 1.04 -14.52 -38.26
CA ILE A 773 0.32 -15.36 -39.23
C ILE A 773 -0.54 -14.50 -40.16
N THR A 774 -1.25 -13.50 -39.61
CA THR A 774 -2.06 -12.54 -40.38
C THR A 774 -1.22 -11.77 -41.42
N ALA A 775 0.04 -11.46 -41.07
CA ALA A 775 1.01 -10.83 -41.95
C ALA A 775 1.55 -11.79 -43.03
N GLU A 776 1.97 -13.01 -42.67
CA GLU A 776 2.47 -14.02 -43.62
C GLU A 776 1.41 -14.42 -44.66
N LYS A 777 0.13 -14.55 -44.24
CA LYS A 777 -0.99 -14.79 -45.18
C LYS A 777 -1.23 -13.65 -46.17
N GLN A 778 -0.82 -12.44 -45.81
CA GLN A 778 -0.86 -11.25 -46.68
C GLN A 778 0.48 -11.02 -47.41
N GLY A 779 1.37 -12.02 -47.42
CA GLY A 779 2.64 -12.00 -48.13
C GLY A 779 3.75 -11.19 -47.45
N ILE A 780 3.52 -10.70 -46.23
CA ILE A 780 4.56 -10.03 -45.43
C ILE A 780 5.38 -11.07 -44.68
N LYS A 781 6.66 -11.17 -45.05
CA LYS A 781 7.64 -11.98 -44.33
C LYS A 781 7.91 -11.42 -42.94
N THR A 782 7.92 -12.33 -41.97
CA THR A 782 8.07 -12.04 -40.54
C THR A 782 9.26 -12.79 -39.94
N ALA A 783 9.82 -12.23 -38.86
CA ALA A 783 10.84 -12.90 -38.06
C ALA A 783 10.54 -12.78 -36.56
N MET A 784 10.89 -13.82 -35.81
CA MET A 784 10.75 -13.85 -34.35
C MET A 784 12.08 -14.32 -33.74
N TYR A 785 12.56 -13.56 -32.76
CA TYR A 785 13.85 -13.75 -32.11
C TYR A 785 13.68 -14.02 -30.61
N VAL A 786 14.12 -15.20 -30.17
CA VAL A 786 14.11 -15.66 -28.77
C VAL A 786 12.69 -15.84 -28.21
N TRP A 787 11.74 -16.27 -29.05
CA TRP A 787 10.29 -16.23 -28.74
C TRP A 787 9.65 -17.61 -28.91
N ASP A 788 8.97 -18.15 -27.88
CA ASP A 788 8.29 -19.46 -27.97
C ASP A 788 6.93 -19.36 -28.68
N GLY A 789 6.58 -20.40 -29.45
CA GLY A 789 5.42 -20.44 -30.34
C GLY A 789 5.71 -20.06 -31.79
N CYS A 790 6.89 -19.49 -32.11
CA CYS A 790 7.23 -19.14 -33.50
C CYS A 790 7.39 -20.38 -34.42
N GLN A 791 7.69 -21.54 -33.83
CA GLN A 791 7.84 -22.83 -34.50
C GLN A 791 6.50 -23.45 -34.93
N VAL A 792 5.37 -22.95 -34.42
CA VAL A 792 4.03 -23.50 -34.59
C VAL A 792 3.47 -23.18 -35.99
N SER A 793 2.67 -24.07 -36.56
CA SER A 793 1.89 -23.78 -37.77
C SER A 793 0.43 -23.49 -37.45
N PHE A 794 -0.09 -22.42 -38.04
CA PHE A 794 -1.50 -22.06 -37.99
C PHE A 794 -2.11 -22.29 -39.39
N ASN A 795 -2.89 -23.36 -39.54
CA ASN A 795 -3.52 -23.78 -40.80
C ASN A 795 -2.56 -23.87 -42.00
N GLY A 796 -1.32 -24.31 -41.78
CA GLY A 796 -0.28 -24.47 -42.81
C GLY A 796 0.63 -23.25 -42.99
N THR A 797 0.25 -22.07 -42.48
CA THR A 797 1.13 -20.90 -42.41
C THR A 797 2.14 -21.04 -41.25
N LYS A 798 3.32 -20.45 -41.39
CA LYS A 798 4.35 -20.26 -40.35
C LYS A 798 5.05 -18.91 -40.54
N VAL A 799 5.74 -18.44 -39.50
CA VAL A 799 6.72 -17.34 -39.57
C VAL A 799 7.83 -17.68 -40.58
N THR A 800 8.36 -16.69 -41.32
CA THR A 800 9.47 -16.91 -42.27
C THR A 800 10.79 -17.22 -41.55
N ASN A 801 11.04 -16.67 -40.35
CA ASN A 801 12.21 -16.99 -39.52
C ASN A 801 11.83 -17.10 -38.04
N CYS A 802 12.10 -18.26 -37.44
CA CYS A 802 11.95 -18.51 -36.00
C CYS A 802 13.34 -18.75 -35.39
N VAL A 803 13.66 -18.03 -34.32
CA VAL A 803 14.70 -18.42 -33.35
C VAL A 803 13.97 -18.69 -32.04
N GLU A 804 13.94 -19.97 -31.65
CA GLU A 804 13.22 -20.44 -30.47
C GLU A 804 13.74 -19.79 -29.18
N TYR A 805 12.85 -19.67 -28.18
CA TYR A 805 13.22 -19.25 -26.84
C TYR A 805 14.04 -20.33 -26.13
N HIS A 806 15.18 -19.95 -25.56
CA HIS A 806 16.00 -20.80 -24.69
C HIS A 806 16.42 -19.98 -23.46
N ALA A 807 15.90 -20.33 -22.28
CA ALA A 807 16.14 -19.59 -21.04
C ALA A 807 17.63 -19.33 -20.75
N VAL A 808 17.99 -18.07 -20.60
CA VAL A 808 19.34 -17.64 -20.22
C VAL A 808 19.48 -17.71 -18.69
N ASN A 809 20.65 -18.16 -18.20
CA ASN A 809 20.98 -18.09 -16.77
C ASN A 809 20.91 -16.63 -16.27
N GLU A 810 20.89 -16.45 -14.94
CA GLU A 810 20.83 -15.16 -14.21
C GLU A 810 22.00 -14.16 -14.47
N ASP A 811 22.85 -14.41 -15.46
CA ASP A 811 23.91 -13.52 -15.91
C ASP A 811 23.34 -12.43 -16.82
N ILE A 812 23.11 -11.25 -16.23
CA ILE A 812 22.64 -10.05 -16.93
C ILE A 812 23.49 -9.74 -18.16
N ARG A 813 24.82 -9.90 -18.05
CA ARG A 813 25.75 -9.56 -19.13
C ARG A 813 25.65 -10.57 -20.27
N LYS A 814 25.31 -11.83 -20.01
CA LYS A 814 25.03 -12.81 -21.05
C LYS A 814 23.76 -12.43 -21.82
N ALA A 815 22.65 -12.21 -21.13
CA ALA A 815 21.37 -11.85 -21.75
C ALA A 815 21.45 -10.53 -22.54
N ASP A 816 22.14 -9.53 -21.99
CA ASP A 816 22.39 -8.25 -22.66
C ASP A 816 23.18 -8.42 -23.96
N ASN A 817 24.30 -9.16 -23.93
CA ASN A 817 25.13 -9.39 -25.12
C ASN A 817 24.39 -10.20 -26.18
N GLU A 818 23.58 -11.17 -25.79
CA GLU A 818 22.73 -11.95 -26.70
C GLU A 818 21.68 -11.06 -27.39
N THR A 819 21.01 -10.20 -26.63
CA THR A 819 20.05 -9.21 -27.16
C THR A 819 20.73 -8.19 -28.08
N ARG A 820 21.95 -7.74 -27.76
CA ARG A 820 22.78 -6.85 -28.62
C ARG A 820 23.15 -7.53 -29.95
N ASN A 821 23.45 -8.82 -29.93
CA ASN A 821 23.73 -9.61 -31.15
C ASN A 821 22.48 -9.73 -32.04
N TYR A 822 21.32 -10.04 -31.47
CA TYR A 822 20.07 -10.06 -32.23
C TYR A 822 19.70 -8.69 -32.78
N ASN A 823 19.89 -7.60 -32.04
CA ASN A 823 19.69 -6.24 -32.56
C ASN A 823 20.54 -5.96 -33.81
N GLN A 824 21.82 -6.34 -33.85
CA GLN A 824 22.62 -6.16 -35.08
C GLN A 824 22.10 -7.03 -36.24
N LYS A 825 21.70 -8.28 -35.99
CA LYS A 825 21.11 -9.14 -37.02
C LYS A 825 19.80 -8.56 -37.57
N ILE A 826 18.92 -8.06 -36.70
CA ILE A 826 17.64 -7.41 -37.06
C ILE A 826 17.89 -6.16 -37.91
N LEU A 827 18.90 -5.36 -37.57
CA LEU A 827 19.31 -4.18 -38.35
C LEU A 827 19.89 -4.54 -39.73
N ASP A 828 20.62 -5.66 -39.84
CA ASP A 828 21.09 -6.20 -41.13
C ASP A 828 19.91 -6.76 -41.96
N ASP A 829 18.97 -7.45 -41.32
CA ASP A 829 17.79 -8.04 -41.97
C ASP A 829 16.81 -6.96 -42.49
N PHE A 830 16.61 -5.86 -41.74
CA PHE A 830 15.82 -4.71 -42.21
C PHE A 830 16.51 -3.91 -43.31
N ALA A 831 17.84 -3.73 -43.26
CA ALA A 831 18.61 -3.09 -44.31
C ALA A 831 18.65 -3.90 -45.62
N ALA A 832 18.52 -5.23 -45.51
CA ALA A 832 18.39 -6.16 -46.63
C ALA A 832 16.92 -6.47 -47.02
N ASP A 833 15.95 -5.75 -46.47
CA ASP A 833 14.50 -5.86 -46.73
C ASP A 833 13.92 -7.28 -46.59
N LYS A 834 14.49 -8.12 -45.72
CA LYS A 834 14.11 -9.55 -45.59
C LYS A 834 12.75 -9.74 -44.92
N TYR A 835 12.42 -8.87 -43.96
CA TYR A 835 11.24 -8.92 -43.11
C TYR A 835 10.67 -7.52 -42.93
N ARG A 836 9.34 -7.40 -42.78
CA ARG A 836 8.68 -6.13 -42.41
C ARG A 836 8.05 -6.13 -41.02
N LEU A 837 7.88 -7.30 -40.40
CA LEU A 837 7.49 -7.45 -38.99
C LEU A 837 8.52 -8.32 -38.28
N VAL A 838 9.06 -7.81 -37.18
CA VAL A 838 10.04 -8.52 -36.35
C VAL A 838 9.61 -8.46 -34.88
N PHE A 839 9.65 -9.61 -34.20
CA PHE A 839 9.55 -9.70 -32.74
C PHE A 839 10.91 -10.02 -32.14
N LEU A 840 11.22 -9.40 -31.00
CA LEU A 840 12.36 -9.69 -30.14
C LEU A 840 11.89 -9.77 -28.69
N TYR A 841 12.42 -10.72 -27.93
CA TYR A 841 12.11 -10.94 -26.52
C TYR A 841 13.35 -10.79 -25.63
N HIS A 842 13.16 -10.36 -24.39
CA HIS A 842 14.24 -10.12 -23.41
C HIS A 842 13.76 -10.39 -21.97
N GLU A 843 14.28 -11.46 -21.36
CA GLU A 843 13.75 -12.06 -20.12
C GLU A 843 14.36 -11.57 -18.80
N ILE A 844 15.54 -10.93 -18.84
CA ILE A 844 16.40 -10.83 -17.64
C ILE A 844 15.79 -10.01 -16.51
N VAL A 845 14.93 -9.03 -16.84
CA VAL A 845 14.25 -8.18 -15.86
C VAL A 845 13.26 -9.00 -15.04
N ASP A 846 12.61 -9.99 -15.65
CA ASP A 846 11.76 -10.95 -14.95
C ASP A 846 12.58 -11.89 -14.05
N HIS A 847 13.55 -12.60 -14.61
CA HIS A 847 14.40 -13.53 -13.86
C HIS A 847 15.07 -12.89 -12.63
N ILE A 848 15.62 -11.68 -12.77
CA ILE A 848 16.23 -10.94 -11.67
C ILE A 848 15.17 -10.45 -10.67
N GLY A 849 13.97 -10.09 -11.14
CA GLY A 849 12.86 -9.66 -10.30
C GLY A 849 12.28 -10.79 -9.44
N HIS A 850 12.14 -12.00 -10.00
CA HIS A 850 11.71 -13.19 -9.27
C HIS A 850 12.72 -13.61 -8.19
N ASN A 851 14.02 -13.56 -8.49
CA ASN A 851 15.06 -14.02 -7.57
C ASN A 851 15.44 -13.01 -6.47
N TRP A 852 15.39 -11.70 -6.77
CA TRP A 852 15.90 -10.66 -5.87
C TRP A 852 14.84 -9.67 -5.38
N GLY A 853 13.67 -9.62 -6.00
CA GLY A 853 12.61 -8.66 -5.70
C GLY A 853 12.68 -7.38 -6.55
N PRO A 854 11.57 -6.62 -6.70
CA PRO A 854 11.42 -5.67 -7.80
C PRO A 854 11.78 -4.17 -7.64
N ASN A 855 12.42 -3.52 -6.66
CA ASN A 855 12.73 -3.76 -5.25
C ASN A 855 14.00 -4.55 -4.90
N SER A 856 14.94 -4.64 -5.85
CA SER A 856 16.34 -4.95 -5.59
C SER A 856 17.27 -3.95 -6.30
N SER A 857 18.53 -3.89 -5.85
CA SER A 857 19.62 -3.26 -6.62
C SER A 857 19.84 -3.96 -7.96
N ASN A 858 19.63 -5.27 -8.01
CA ASN A 858 19.89 -6.10 -9.18
C ASN A 858 18.94 -5.76 -10.34
N ILE A 859 17.66 -5.49 -10.04
CA ILE A 859 16.72 -4.92 -11.00
C ILE A 859 17.21 -3.58 -11.57
N THR A 860 17.91 -2.76 -10.78
CA THR A 860 18.45 -1.48 -11.26
C THR A 860 19.64 -1.68 -12.21
N GLU A 861 20.38 -2.80 -12.11
CA GLU A 861 21.39 -3.20 -13.12
C GLU A 861 20.72 -3.77 -14.38
N ALA A 862 19.74 -4.67 -14.23
CA ALA A 862 19.00 -5.26 -15.37
C ALA A 862 18.25 -4.20 -16.21
N VAL A 863 17.56 -3.25 -15.57
CA VAL A 863 16.86 -2.14 -16.24
C VAL A 863 17.83 -1.21 -16.98
N LYS A 864 19.08 -1.08 -16.52
CA LYS A 864 20.13 -0.33 -17.22
C LYS A 864 20.69 -1.08 -18.43
N GLY A 865 20.85 -2.40 -18.31
CA GLY A 865 21.22 -3.28 -19.43
C GLY A 865 20.31 -3.05 -20.64
N ILE A 866 19.00 -3.27 -20.45
CA ILE A 866 18.01 -3.07 -21.53
C ILE A 866 17.87 -1.61 -22.00
N ASP A 867 18.05 -0.62 -21.12
CA ASP A 867 18.03 0.79 -21.54
C ASP A 867 19.22 1.17 -22.44
N GLU A 868 20.44 0.72 -22.11
CA GLU A 868 21.60 0.92 -22.97
C GLU A 868 21.45 0.18 -24.32
N ILE A 869 20.85 -1.01 -24.31
CA ILE A 869 20.54 -1.80 -25.50
C ILE A 869 19.56 -1.06 -26.42
N LEU A 870 18.51 -0.47 -25.85
CA LEU A 870 17.52 0.33 -26.58
C LEU A 870 18.13 1.64 -27.11
N TYR A 871 19.02 2.27 -26.35
CA TYR A 871 19.75 3.45 -26.80
C TYR A 871 20.64 3.14 -28.02
N ASP A 872 21.43 2.08 -27.95
CA ASP A 872 22.34 1.67 -29.04
C ASP A 872 21.59 1.15 -30.27
N LEU A 873 20.44 0.48 -30.10
CA LEU A 873 19.54 0.10 -31.19
C LEU A 873 19.02 1.34 -31.92
N TYR A 874 18.49 2.33 -31.19
CA TYR A 874 17.92 3.54 -31.78
C TYR A 874 18.99 4.38 -32.48
N ASP A 875 20.19 4.44 -31.92
CA ASP A 875 21.34 5.10 -32.54
C ASP A 875 21.81 4.37 -33.82
N SER A 876 21.76 3.03 -33.81
CA SER A 876 22.12 2.20 -34.97
C SER A 876 21.09 2.27 -36.09
N LEU A 877 19.79 2.42 -35.78
CA LEU A 877 18.75 2.70 -36.78
C LEU A 877 19.06 4.00 -37.54
N ALA A 878 19.33 5.09 -36.81
CA ALA A 878 19.68 6.39 -37.41
C ALA A 878 20.98 6.33 -38.23
N LYS A 879 22.03 5.69 -37.71
CA LYS A 879 23.29 5.47 -38.44
C LYS A 879 23.10 4.69 -39.76
N ARG A 880 22.12 3.78 -39.81
CA ARG A 880 21.76 2.97 -40.98
C ARG A 880 20.66 3.61 -41.85
N LYS A 881 20.13 4.78 -41.48
CA LYS A 881 18.97 5.48 -42.10
C LYS A 881 17.64 4.71 -42.04
N LEU A 882 17.54 3.72 -41.14
CA LEU A 882 16.35 2.90 -40.93
C LEU A 882 15.34 3.56 -39.97
N ASP A 883 15.73 4.65 -39.31
CA ASP A 883 14.89 5.48 -38.44
C ASP A 883 13.66 6.08 -39.16
N LYS A 884 13.74 6.27 -40.49
CA LYS A 884 12.63 6.68 -41.37
C LYS A 884 11.83 5.52 -41.98
N GLU A 885 12.23 4.26 -41.78
CA GLU A 885 11.54 3.08 -42.32
C GLU A 885 10.90 2.21 -41.22
N VAL A 886 11.53 2.15 -40.05
CA VAL A 886 11.18 1.24 -38.95
C VAL A 886 10.40 1.98 -37.86
N ASN A 887 9.28 1.39 -37.46
CA ASN A 887 8.59 1.67 -36.21
C ASN A 887 9.14 0.74 -35.13
N VAL A 888 9.45 1.27 -33.94
CA VAL A 888 9.90 0.46 -32.80
C VAL A 888 8.87 0.59 -31.70
N VAL A 889 8.34 -0.54 -31.25
CA VAL A 889 7.42 -0.67 -30.12
C VAL A 889 8.14 -1.44 -29.02
N VAL A 890 8.21 -0.87 -27.82
CA VAL A 890 8.73 -1.55 -26.63
C VAL A 890 7.56 -1.74 -25.67
N VAL A 891 7.34 -2.98 -25.20
CA VAL A 891 6.17 -3.38 -24.42
C VAL A 891 6.56 -4.35 -23.30
N SER A 892 5.76 -4.37 -22.23
CA SER A 892 5.81 -5.40 -21.18
C SER A 892 4.52 -6.20 -21.23
N ASP A 893 4.62 -7.47 -20.86
CA ASP A 893 3.50 -8.40 -20.73
C ASP A 893 2.82 -8.31 -19.35
N HIS A 894 3.60 -8.26 -18.28
CA HIS A 894 3.14 -8.01 -16.92
C HIS A 894 4.13 -7.12 -16.16
N GLY A 895 4.02 -7.07 -14.82
CA GLY A 895 4.88 -6.28 -13.96
C GLY A 895 4.76 -6.71 -12.50
N MET A 896 5.87 -6.69 -11.78
CA MET A 896 5.97 -7.40 -10.50
C MET A 896 5.47 -6.63 -9.27
N THR A 897 4.82 -7.34 -8.34
CA THR A 897 4.62 -6.84 -6.97
C THR A 897 5.72 -7.32 -6.02
N GLN A 898 5.95 -6.62 -4.92
CA GLN A 898 6.82 -7.14 -3.85
C GLN A 898 6.07 -8.20 -3.06
N LEU A 899 6.50 -9.45 -3.19
CA LEU A 899 6.02 -10.52 -2.32
C LEU A 899 6.72 -10.47 -0.96
N ASP A 900 5.99 -10.88 0.07
CA ASP A 900 6.49 -11.13 1.43
C ASP A 900 6.35 -12.63 1.68
N ASN A 901 7.47 -13.33 1.89
CA ASN A 901 7.46 -14.78 2.10
C ASN A 901 6.66 -15.18 3.35
N TYR A 902 6.49 -14.27 4.31
CA TYR A 902 5.63 -14.47 5.49
C TYR A 902 4.14 -14.16 5.21
N LYS A 903 3.74 -13.84 3.97
CA LYS A 903 2.34 -13.76 3.49
C LYS A 903 1.95 -14.94 2.59
N ALA A 904 2.78 -15.98 2.49
CA ALA A 904 2.47 -17.14 1.66
C ALA A 904 1.15 -17.79 2.11
N ILE A 905 0.18 -17.90 1.21
CA ILE A 905 -1.01 -18.73 1.40
C ILE A 905 -0.58 -20.17 1.15
N TRP A 906 -0.45 -20.94 2.23
CA TRP A 906 -0.14 -22.36 2.15
C TRP A 906 -1.41 -23.11 1.73
N LEU A 907 -1.48 -23.57 0.49
CA LEU A 907 -2.66 -24.26 -0.02
C LEU A 907 -3.04 -25.50 0.81
N ASN A 908 -2.08 -26.15 1.47
CA ASN A 908 -2.32 -27.25 2.41
C ASN A 908 -3.22 -26.87 3.61
N ASP A 909 -3.37 -25.58 3.92
CA ASP A 909 -4.26 -25.08 4.98
C ASP A 909 -5.72 -24.92 4.49
N SER A 910 -6.01 -25.14 3.19
CA SER A 910 -7.34 -24.92 2.60
C SER A 910 -7.72 -25.89 1.48
N VAL A 911 -6.83 -26.80 1.08
CA VAL A 911 -7.04 -27.81 0.05
C VAL A 911 -6.45 -29.13 0.54
N ASP A 912 -7.27 -30.19 0.66
CA ASP A 912 -6.74 -31.53 0.91
C ASP A 912 -6.13 -32.10 -0.37
N PHE A 913 -4.80 -32.08 -0.47
CA PHE A 913 -4.06 -32.65 -1.61
C PHE A 913 -4.29 -34.17 -1.77
N ASN A 914 -4.83 -34.89 -0.79
CA ASN A 914 -5.28 -36.27 -0.97
C ASN A 914 -6.53 -36.38 -1.86
N ASN A 915 -7.36 -35.34 -1.94
CA ASN A 915 -8.53 -35.27 -2.81
C ASN A 915 -8.20 -34.76 -4.24
N ILE A 916 -6.98 -34.26 -4.48
CA ILE A 916 -6.56 -33.71 -5.77
C ILE A 916 -6.01 -34.79 -6.71
N GLU A 917 -6.41 -34.73 -7.98
CA GLU A 917 -5.93 -35.60 -9.07
C GLU A 917 -4.81 -34.94 -9.87
N LEU A 918 -4.93 -33.63 -10.11
CA LEU A 918 -3.90 -32.83 -10.78
C LEU A 918 -3.73 -31.47 -10.09
N PHE A 919 -2.46 -31.08 -9.88
CA PHE A 919 -2.07 -29.74 -9.45
C PHE A 919 -0.99 -29.20 -10.40
N LEU A 920 -1.24 -28.06 -11.04
CA LEU A 920 -0.29 -27.35 -11.89
C LEU A 920 -0.30 -25.88 -11.51
N GLY A 921 0.75 -25.38 -10.86
CA GLY A 921 0.81 -23.99 -10.43
C GLY A 921 2.21 -23.41 -10.40
N ALA A 922 2.30 -22.11 -10.64
CA ALA A 922 3.51 -21.31 -10.57
C ALA A 922 3.16 -19.85 -10.26
N TRP A 923 4.05 -19.17 -9.53
CA TRP A 923 4.13 -17.71 -9.43
C TRP A 923 2.80 -16.94 -9.25
N GLY A 924 1.89 -17.47 -8.42
CA GLY A 924 0.64 -16.81 -8.04
C GLY A 924 -0.65 -17.37 -8.66
N GLY A 925 -0.58 -18.39 -9.52
CA GLY A 925 -1.75 -19.10 -10.03
C GLY A 925 -1.59 -20.62 -10.06
N ALA A 926 -2.70 -21.36 -9.95
CA ALA A 926 -2.72 -22.81 -10.07
C ALA A 926 -4.01 -23.32 -10.74
N GLN A 927 -3.87 -24.28 -11.66
CA GLN A 927 -4.93 -25.17 -12.12
C GLN A 927 -5.00 -26.36 -11.15
N ILE A 928 -6.17 -26.60 -10.59
CA ILE A 928 -6.45 -27.71 -9.67
C ILE A 928 -7.55 -28.56 -10.30
N THR A 929 -7.37 -29.89 -10.33
CA THR A 929 -8.43 -30.83 -10.70
C THR A 929 -8.68 -31.77 -9.52
N PRO A 930 -9.85 -31.71 -8.87
CA PRO A 930 -10.21 -32.65 -7.83
C PRO A 930 -10.53 -34.02 -8.42
N LYS A 931 -10.37 -35.07 -7.62
CA LYS A 931 -10.82 -36.43 -7.95
C LYS A 931 -12.33 -36.49 -8.16
N ALA A 932 -12.79 -37.48 -8.90
CA ALA A 932 -14.21 -37.69 -9.16
C ALA A 932 -15.06 -37.69 -7.86
N GLY A 933 -16.01 -36.76 -7.77
CA GLY A 933 -16.87 -36.57 -6.59
C GLY A 933 -16.32 -35.64 -5.50
N LYS A 934 -15.22 -34.92 -5.74
CA LYS A 934 -14.57 -34.00 -4.79
C LYS A 934 -14.55 -32.53 -5.24
N LEU A 935 -15.59 -32.08 -5.96
CA LEU A 935 -15.65 -30.69 -6.46
C LEU A 935 -16.26 -29.70 -5.45
N ASP A 936 -17.06 -30.19 -4.51
CA ASP A 936 -17.68 -29.41 -3.44
C ASP A 936 -16.84 -29.42 -2.12
N GLU A 937 -15.61 -29.95 -2.18
CA GLU A 937 -14.62 -30.07 -1.09
C GLU A 937 -13.32 -29.32 -1.42
#